data_AF-A0A9R1AT28-F1
#
_entry.id   AF-A0A9R1AT28-F1
#
_cell.length_a   1.000
_cell.length_b   1.000
_cell.length_c   1.000
_cell.angle_alpha   90.00
_cell.angle_beta   90.00
_cell.angle_gamma   90.00
#
_symmetry.space_group_name_H-M   'P 1'
#
loop_
_entity.id
_entity.type
_entity.pdbx_description
1 polymer ?
#
loop_
_entity_poly.entity_id
_entity_poly.type
_entity_poly.pdbx_seq_one_letter_code
_entity_poly.pdbx_strand_id
1 'polypeptide(L)'
;MIKDTVKGLVSSGRLEFINGGMCMHDEATVHYIDMIDQTTLGHRFIKEEFGQIPRIGWQIDPFGHSAVQAYLLGAEVGFDALYFFRIDYQDRDTRNVTKELEVVWRGSKTFGSSADIFAGIFPKNYEPPPGEFYFEVDDTSPVVQDDPLLFDYNVEQRVNDFVAAALAQANVTRTNHIMFTMGTDFKYQYAESWFRQMDKLIHYVNKDGRVNALYSTPSIYTDAKFSANEPWPLKTNDFFPYADNPNAYWTGYFTSRPALKRYVRMMSGYYLAARQLEFFIGRSKSGSTTDSLGDALALAQHHDAVTGTEKQHVANDYAKRLSIGYKKAEELVSTSLGCLSESDSNSRCSSPTTKFGQCPLLNITYCPPSEMNLSQGKSLVVLVYNSLGWKREDVLRIPVMSDSIVVHDSEGREIESQLLPIANASSHLRDRHVKAYLGTSPAASPKFWVAFPASVPPLGFSTYFISSGKRSASISSTSTLNSQGSESRNLQVGQGHLKLQYDAAGALSQYSDSKTQFCLLSRITCTQESLPYFKVEANFEQKYKYYIGQDGGGDDPQASGAYIFRPKDVVPIKTDGQVPPMILRGPILDEVHQQINPWIYQITRVYKGKDYMETEFIVGPIPIDDENGKELSTEIITSMATNKTFYTDSSGRDFIKRVRDYRSEWKIQVNQPVAGNYYPINLGIYVEDGSKELSILVDRSVGGSSIKDGQIEIMLHRRLLNDDGRGVAEALEEKVCLDDQCEGLVIQGKYYLKIDPQGDGARWRRTFGQELYSPLLLAFAEKDGGNWANSHVSSFSAMDPTYSLPENVALLTLEAGEHKDLSAPASVDLKRVFPDKKIGKIIETSLSANQERAAMEKKRLKWKVAGPPPKENVVKFMIDGDFMPVRGKTVRYTIKENYPGKFLPELTFTQVEKLRALFRPITSLPVPDAPPLHYVDNSHPAPSAPFLPPSASSSDPTQPSAYVPHPSACVLTPDAQLVPNEPYACPDSHLPAPTAQFAAPAYYVITTAHPYQAYGASPATYHYAQAPPLQLVYVQAQRPVPEHVTDPACSSDPNYDANGNDPYLFDAVKSHYQETTSGRAAAPHEVAATNLQLVMHYGYAPGSEGATGETTQSSAEGAASAIYSHAGAPATPSHLHHMTWP
;
A
#
# COMPACT_ATOMS: atom_id res chain seq x y z
N MET A 1 14.49 -17.02 -29.04
CA MET A 1 13.44 -18.02 -29.32
C MET A 1 12.27 -17.92 -28.33
N ILE A 2 12.40 -18.35 -27.06
CA ILE A 2 11.23 -18.37 -26.12
C ILE A 2 10.61 -16.98 -25.93
N LYS A 3 11.42 -15.93 -25.67
CA LYS A 3 10.91 -14.54 -25.58
C LYS A 3 10.13 -14.13 -26.84
N ASP A 4 10.62 -14.49 -28.03
CA ASP A 4 9.99 -14.15 -29.31
C ASP A 4 8.67 -14.92 -29.51
N THR A 5 8.61 -16.20 -29.11
CA THR A 5 7.37 -16.99 -29.08
C THR A 5 6.32 -16.35 -28.17
N VAL A 6 6.71 -15.93 -26.96
CA VAL A 6 5.78 -15.26 -26.02
C VAL A 6 5.32 -13.91 -26.58
N LYS A 7 6.22 -13.08 -27.11
CA LYS A 7 5.86 -11.82 -27.78
C LYS A 7 4.91 -12.06 -28.97
N GLY A 8 5.12 -13.15 -29.72
CA GLY A 8 4.22 -13.63 -30.77
C GLY A 8 2.82 -13.95 -30.24
N LEU A 9 2.72 -14.81 -29.21
CA LEU A 9 1.44 -15.17 -28.57
C LEU A 9 0.69 -13.93 -28.06
N VAL A 10 1.37 -13.02 -27.38
CA VAL A 10 0.80 -11.75 -26.88
C VAL A 10 0.33 -10.87 -28.04
N SER A 11 1.16 -10.65 -29.06
CA SER A 11 0.79 -9.81 -30.22
C SER A 11 -0.38 -10.38 -31.04
N SER A 12 -0.58 -11.70 -30.99
CA SER A 12 -1.74 -12.38 -31.60
C SER A 12 -2.99 -12.43 -30.72
N GLY A 13 -2.95 -11.91 -29.49
CA GLY A 13 -4.06 -11.99 -28.52
C GLY A 13 -4.30 -13.38 -27.93
N ARG A 14 -3.39 -14.35 -28.12
CA ARG A 14 -3.48 -15.70 -27.54
C ARG A 14 -3.03 -15.77 -26.09
N LEU A 15 -2.29 -14.76 -25.63
CA LEU A 15 -1.94 -14.54 -24.24
C LEU A 15 -2.22 -13.06 -23.91
N GLU A 16 -3.19 -12.81 -23.04
CA GLU A 16 -3.54 -11.46 -22.57
C GLU A 16 -3.04 -11.24 -21.14
N PHE A 17 -2.46 -10.06 -20.89
CA PHE A 17 -2.17 -9.61 -19.53
C PHE A 17 -3.39 -8.87 -18.95
N ILE A 18 -4.00 -9.45 -17.93
CA ILE A 18 -5.09 -8.87 -17.13
C ILE A 18 -4.59 -8.53 -15.72
N ASN A 19 -5.21 -7.54 -15.08
CA ASN A 19 -4.67 -6.77 -13.96
C ASN A 19 -3.32 -6.12 -14.32
N GLY A 20 -2.24 -6.89 -14.41
CA GLY A 20 -0.93 -6.43 -14.89
C GLY A 20 -0.07 -5.71 -13.85
N GLY A 21 -0.51 -5.59 -12.60
CA GLY A 21 0.40 -5.28 -11.50
C GLY A 21 1.42 -6.40 -11.22
N MET A 22 2.39 -6.11 -10.36
CA MET A 22 3.35 -7.11 -9.86
C MET A 22 2.68 -8.21 -9.02
N CYS A 23 1.53 -7.91 -8.40
CA CYS A 23 0.69 -8.87 -7.70
C CYS A 23 -0.80 -8.54 -7.86
N MET A 24 -1.65 -9.52 -7.55
CA MET A 24 -3.03 -9.28 -7.18
C MET A 24 -3.04 -8.81 -5.73
N HIS A 25 -3.18 -7.51 -5.53
CA HIS A 25 -3.06 -6.90 -4.20
C HIS A 25 -4.33 -7.08 -3.37
N ASP A 26 -4.18 -7.13 -2.04
CA ASP A 26 -5.30 -6.92 -1.12
C ASP A 26 -5.94 -5.54 -1.36
N GLU A 27 -7.21 -5.40 -1.00
CA GLU A 27 -7.96 -4.15 -1.10
C GLU A 27 -8.30 -3.53 0.27
N ALA A 28 -8.18 -4.29 1.36
CA ALA A 28 -8.55 -3.85 2.69
C ALA A 28 -7.40 -3.21 3.48
N THR A 29 -6.22 -3.83 3.50
CA THR A 29 -5.08 -3.49 4.38
C THR A 29 -3.92 -2.81 3.65
N VAL A 30 -4.11 -2.47 2.38
CA VAL A 30 -3.19 -1.69 1.54
C VAL A 30 -3.41 -0.19 1.65
N HIS A 31 -2.36 0.58 1.34
CA HIS A 31 -2.48 2.02 1.10
C HIS A 31 -2.47 2.32 -0.40
N TYR A 32 -3.28 3.29 -0.86
CA TYR A 32 -3.44 3.60 -2.28
C TYR A 32 -2.13 3.90 -3.03
N ILE A 33 -1.13 4.48 -2.35
CA ILE A 33 0.20 4.72 -2.92
C ILE A 33 0.90 3.41 -3.27
N ASP A 34 0.85 2.40 -2.39
CA ASP A 34 1.47 1.09 -2.63
C ASP A 34 0.71 0.31 -3.72
N MET A 35 -0.63 0.43 -3.76
CA MET A 35 -1.45 -0.10 -4.86
C MET A 35 -1.03 0.50 -6.21
N ILE A 36 -0.79 1.82 -6.26
CA ILE A 36 -0.31 2.52 -7.47
C ILE A 36 1.11 2.09 -7.82
N ASP A 37 2.02 2.00 -6.86
CA ASP A 37 3.42 1.63 -7.08
C ASP A 37 3.56 0.22 -7.66
N GLN A 38 2.91 -0.78 -7.07
CA GLN A 38 2.98 -2.17 -7.55
C GLN A 38 2.33 -2.29 -8.94
N THR A 39 1.23 -1.57 -9.20
CA THR A 39 0.55 -1.56 -10.50
C THR A 39 1.42 -0.90 -11.57
N THR A 40 2.06 0.23 -11.24
CA THR A 40 2.94 0.99 -12.14
C THR A 40 4.16 0.17 -12.53
N LEU A 41 4.74 -0.59 -11.60
CA LEU A 41 5.91 -1.43 -11.86
C LEU A 41 5.58 -2.55 -12.87
N GLY A 42 4.48 -3.28 -12.66
CA GLY A 42 4.01 -4.31 -13.59
C GLY A 42 3.56 -3.76 -14.95
N HIS A 43 2.78 -2.68 -14.96
CA HIS A 43 2.33 -2.01 -16.20
C HIS A 43 3.50 -1.48 -17.04
N ARG A 44 4.55 -0.96 -16.40
CA ARG A 44 5.77 -0.52 -17.09
C ARG A 44 6.44 -1.70 -17.78
N PHE A 45 6.71 -2.79 -17.04
CA PHE A 45 7.30 -4.00 -17.59
C PHE A 45 6.49 -4.54 -18.80
N ILE A 46 5.17 -4.63 -18.66
CA ILE A 46 4.29 -5.11 -19.75
C ILE A 46 4.39 -4.22 -20.99
N LYS A 47 4.41 -2.90 -20.81
CA LYS A 47 4.53 -1.94 -21.90
C LYS A 47 5.90 -1.98 -22.57
N GLU A 48 6.98 -2.04 -21.80
CA GLU A 48 8.36 -2.06 -22.30
C GLU A 48 8.69 -3.37 -23.04
N GLU A 49 8.32 -4.52 -22.49
CA GLU A 49 8.63 -5.81 -23.13
C GLU A 49 7.64 -6.22 -24.23
N PHE A 50 6.35 -5.89 -24.13
CA PHE A 50 5.31 -6.40 -25.05
C PHE A 50 4.55 -5.32 -25.83
N GLY A 51 4.76 -4.03 -25.54
CA GLY A 51 4.00 -2.93 -26.16
C GLY A 51 2.52 -2.92 -25.78
N GLN A 52 2.11 -3.68 -24.76
CA GLN A 52 0.70 -3.85 -24.37
C GLN A 52 0.31 -2.93 -23.22
N ILE A 53 -1.01 -2.73 -23.10
CA ILE A 53 -1.67 -1.98 -22.04
C ILE A 53 -2.83 -2.86 -21.56
N PRO A 54 -2.79 -3.40 -20.32
CA PRO A 54 -3.91 -4.15 -19.75
C PRO A 54 -5.19 -3.31 -19.72
N ARG A 55 -6.31 -3.89 -20.19
CA ARG A 55 -7.64 -3.22 -20.22
C ARG A 55 -8.56 -3.64 -19.09
N ILE A 56 -8.25 -4.72 -18.39
CA ILE A 56 -9.19 -5.40 -17.49
C ILE A 56 -8.56 -5.62 -16.13
N GLY A 57 -9.23 -5.15 -15.08
CA GLY A 57 -8.88 -5.47 -13.70
C GLY A 57 -9.31 -6.90 -13.35
N TRP A 58 -8.43 -7.64 -12.66
CA TRP A 58 -8.67 -9.02 -12.24
C TRP A 58 -8.30 -9.14 -10.76
N GLN A 59 -9.32 -9.19 -9.90
CA GLN A 59 -9.22 -9.22 -8.44
C GLN A 59 -10.06 -10.40 -7.92
N ILE A 60 -9.75 -11.61 -8.36
CA ILE A 60 -10.59 -12.79 -8.09
C ILE A 60 -10.54 -13.25 -6.63
N ASP A 61 -9.42 -12.98 -5.94
CA ASP A 61 -9.13 -13.54 -4.62
C ASP A 61 -9.04 -12.55 -3.42
N PRO A 62 -8.88 -11.21 -3.56
CA PRO A 62 -8.97 -10.30 -2.41
C PRO A 62 -10.27 -10.46 -1.61
N PHE A 63 -10.17 -10.41 -0.28
CA PHE A 63 -11.24 -10.85 0.62
C PHE A 63 -12.27 -9.72 0.89
N GLY A 64 -12.98 -9.35 -0.16
CA GLY A 64 -13.82 -8.14 -0.24
C GLY A 64 -13.13 -7.02 -1.01
N HIS A 65 -13.92 -6.08 -1.53
CA HIS A 65 -13.45 -5.12 -2.55
C HIS A 65 -13.72 -3.66 -2.18
N SER A 66 -12.72 -2.79 -2.39
CA SER A 66 -12.66 -1.40 -1.95
C SER A 66 -13.25 -0.42 -2.96
N ALA A 67 -13.77 0.71 -2.49
CA ALA A 67 -14.22 1.79 -3.38
C ALA A 67 -13.06 2.36 -4.22
N VAL A 68 -11.87 2.45 -3.62
CA VAL A 68 -10.62 2.88 -4.28
C VAL A 68 -10.22 1.96 -5.43
N GLN A 69 -10.39 0.64 -5.31
CA GLN A 69 -10.11 -0.27 -6.41
C GLN A 69 -10.98 0.02 -7.64
N ALA A 70 -12.26 0.33 -7.45
CA ALA A 70 -13.16 0.62 -8.56
C ALA A 70 -12.76 1.89 -9.34
N TYR A 71 -12.65 3.02 -8.63
CA TYR A 71 -12.44 4.30 -9.29
C TYR A 71 -10.95 4.56 -9.59
N LEU A 72 -10.03 4.22 -8.68
CA LEU A 72 -8.63 4.61 -8.78
C LEU A 72 -7.80 3.56 -9.51
N LEU A 73 -7.77 2.32 -9.00
CA LEU A 73 -7.04 1.19 -9.58
C LEU A 73 -7.88 0.39 -10.61
N GLY A 74 -9.00 0.98 -11.03
CA GLY A 74 -9.84 0.54 -12.14
C GLY A 74 -9.95 1.63 -13.19
N ALA A 75 -10.91 2.55 -13.01
CA ALA A 75 -11.22 3.56 -14.03
C ALA A 75 -10.04 4.49 -14.35
N GLU A 76 -9.25 4.93 -13.36
CA GLU A 76 -8.19 5.93 -13.54
C GLU A 76 -6.81 5.35 -13.94
N VAL A 77 -6.55 4.05 -13.73
CA VAL A 77 -5.45 3.35 -14.40
C VAL A 77 -5.73 3.06 -15.88
N GLY A 78 -7.01 3.11 -16.28
CA GLY A 78 -7.45 2.98 -17.67
C GLY A 78 -8.21 1.69 -18.01
N PHE A 79 -8.72 0.95 -17.00
CA PHE A 79 -9.49 -0.26 -17.26
C PHE A 79 -10.92 0.03 -17.72
N ASP A 80 -11.44 -0.85 -18.57
CA ASP A 80 -12.81 -0.83 -19.09
C ASP A 80 -13.78 -1.61 -18.18
N ALA A 81 -13.27 -2.64 -17.51
CA ALA A 81 -13.98 -3.51 -16.59
C ALA A 81 -13.06 -4.06 -15.49
N LEU A 82 -13.68 -4.52 -14.40
CA LEU A 82 -13.07 -5.15 -13.24
C LEU A 82 -13.86 -6.43 -12.91
N TYR A 83 -13.16 -7.55 -12.73
CA TYR A 83 -13.77 -8.84 -12.40
C TYR A 83 -13.25 -9.41 -11.08
N PHE A 84 -14.17 -9.92 -10.28
CA PHE A 84 -13.89 -10.45 -8.94
C PHE A 84 -14.95 -11.46 -8.51
N PHE A 85 -14.68 -12.17 -7.41
CA PHE A 85 -15.61 -13.16 -6.84
C PHE A 85 -16.09 -12.81 -5.43
N ARG A 86 -15.21 -12.43 -4.49
CA ARG A 86 -15.45 -12.47 -3.04
C ARG A 86 -16.30 -11.31 -2.49
N ILE A 87 -17.61 -11.37 -2.74
CA ILE A 87 -18.65 -10.59 -2.06
C ILE A 87 -19.37 -11.40 -0.96
N ASP A 88 -19.99 -10.70 -0.02
CA ASP A 88 -20.85 -11.26 1.02
C ASP A 88 -21.89 -12.26 0.46
N TYR A 89 -22.07 -13.39 1.13
CA TYR A 89 -22.94 -14.46 0.65
C TYR A 89 -24.42 -14.04 0.53
N GLN A 90 -24.92 -13.15 1.40
CA GLN A 90 -26.30 -12.64 1.31
C GLN A 90 -26.46 -11.61 0.18
N ASP A 91 -25.43 -10.79 -0.09
CA ASP A 91 -25.38 -9.95 -1.29
C ASP A 91 -25.38 -10.81 -2.56
N ARG A 92 -24.59 -11.89 -2.59
CA ARG A 92 -24.54 -12.83 -3.71
C ARG A 92 -25.88 -13.51 -3.98
N ASP A 93 -26.53 -14.04 -2.95
CA ASP A 93 -27.86 -14.65 -3.06
C ASP A 93 -28.89 -13.65 -3.60
N THR A 94 -28.84 -12.40 -3.12
CA THR A 94 -29.67 -11.31 -3.63
C THR A 94 -29.39 -11.03 -5.11
N ARG A 95 -28.12 -10.84 -5.48
CA ARG A 95 -27.68 -10.54 -6.86
C ARG A 95 -27.95 -11.65 -7.86
N ASN A 96 -27.88 -12.91 -7.42
CA ASN A 96 -28.26 -14.08 -8.23
C ASN A 96 -29.73 -14.00 -8.63
N VAL A 97 -30.62 -13.63 -7.70
CA VAL A 97 -32.07 -13.50 -7.94
C VAL A 97 -32.39 -12.24 -8.77
N THR A 98 -31.74 -11.11 -8.50
CA THR A 98 -32.01 -9.84 -9.23
C THR A 98 -31.27 -9.71 -10.57
N LYS A 99 -30.35 -10.64 -10.88
CA LYS A 99 -29.37 -10.55 -11.97
C LYS A 99 -28.53 -9.28 -11.88
N GLU A 100 -27.97 -9.00 -10.70
CA GLU A 100 -27.18 -7.79 -10.40
C GLU A 100 -25.74 -8.14 -9.97
N LEU A 101 -25.24 -9.29 -10.42
CA LEU A 101 -23.82 -9.64 -10.41
C LEU A 101 -22.99 -8.78 -11.38
N GLU A 102 -23.63 -8.13 -12.34
CA GLU A 102 -22.98 -7.27 -13.33
C GLU A 102 -23.53 -5.86 -13.20
N VAL A 103 -22.67 -4.90 -12.86
CA VAL A 103 -23.05 -3.54 -12.46
C VAL A 103 -22.10 -2.50 -13.05
N VAL A 104 -22.55 -1.25 -13.13
CA VAL A 104 -21.64 -0.11 -13.20
C VAL A 104 -21.34 0.31 -11.77
N TRP A 105 -20.07 0.24 -11.38
CA TRP A 105 -19.60 0.57 -10.04
C TRP A 105 -19.00 1.97 -10.00
N ARG A 106 -19.63 2.82 -9.20
CA ARG A 106 -19.24 4.19 -8.89
C ARG A 106 -18.59 4.24 -7.52
N GLY A 107 -17.29 3.97 -7.47
CA GLY A 107 -16.52 3.96 -6.22
C GLY A 107 -16.42 5.34 -5.56
N SER A 108 -16.19 6.41 -6.34
CA SER A 108 -16.01 7.76 -5.79
C SER A 108 -17.27 8.61 -5.87
N LYS A 109 -17.62 9.24 -4.74
CA LYS A 109 -18.65 10.29 -4.66
C LYS A 109 -18.22 11.59 -5.37
N THR A 110 -16.91 11.86 -5.40
CA THR A 110 -16.32 13.10 -5.95
C THR A 110 -16.28 13.08 -7.48
N PHE A 111 -15.79 11.98 -8.07
CA PHE A 111 -15.74 11.84 -9.53
C PHE A 111 -17.10 11.47 -10.14
N GLY A 112 -17.97 10.78 -9.38
CA GLY A 112 -19.28 10.35 -9.86
C GLY A 112 -19.16 9.52 -11.16
N SER A 113 -20.01 9.82 -12.13
CA SER A 113 -20.03 9.14 -13.44
C SER A 113 -18.72 9.22 -14.24
N SER A 114 -17.81 10.16 -13.91
CA SER A 114 -16.53 10.31 -14.63
C SER A 114 -15.48 9.24 -14.28
N ALA A 115 -15.68 8.47 -13.21
CA ALA A 115 -14.83 7.33 -12.83
C ALA A 115 -15.64 6.05 -12.57
N ASP A 116 -16.77 5.89 -13.28
CA ASP A 116 -17.52 4.64 -13.35
C ASP A 116 -16.71 3.55 -14.07
N ILE A 117 -16.77 2.32 -13.56
CA ILE A 117 -16.22 1.11 -14.19
C ILE A 117 -17.28 -0.01 -14.24
N PHE A 118 -17.25 -0.88 -15.25
CA PHE A 118 -18.08 -2.09 -15.24
C PHE A 118 -17.47 -3.13 -14.29
N ALA A 119 -18.27 -3.64 -13.36
CA ALA A 119 -17.87 -4.65 -12.40
C ALA A 119 -18.66 -5.95 -12.64
N GLY A 120 -17.94 -7.04 -12.91
CA GLY A 120 -18.51 -8.38 -13.08
C GLY A 120 -18.14 -9.28 -11.91
N ILE A 121 -19.16 -9.73 -11.18
CA ILE A 121 -19.04 -10.57 -9.98
C ILE A 121 -19.32 -12.02 -10.36
N PHE A 122 -18.42 -12.95 -10.04
CA PHE A 122 -18.62 -14.35 -10.39
C PHE A 122 -19.74 -15.00 -9.55
N PRO A 123 -20.62 -15.84 -10.14
CA PRO A 123 -21.78 -16.37 -9.43
C PRO A 123 -21.49 -17.31 -8.25
N LYS A 124 -20.33 -18.00 -8.24
CA LYS A 124 -20.05 -19.06 -7.26
C LYS A 124 -18.60 -19.15 -6.76
N ASN A 125 -17.62 -19.08 -7.65
CA ASN A 125 -16.17 -19.04 -7.32
C ASN A 125 -15.41 -18.54 -8.57
N TYR A 126 -14.08 -18.49 -8.53
CA TYR A 126 -13.20 -18.32 -9.69
C TYR A 126 -12.75 -19.65 -10.35
N GLU A 127 -13.40 -20.75 -9.99
CA GLU A 127 -13.19 -22.11 -10.50
C GLU A 127 -13.93 -22.39 -11.82
N PRO A 128 -13.69 -23.55 -12.47
CA PRO A 128 -14.51 -24.01 -13.58
C PRO A 128 -15.99 -24.20 -13.17
N PRO A 129 -16.93 -24.22 -14.12
CA PRO A 129 -18.34 -24.39 -13.81
C PRO A 129 -18.66 -25.77 -13.20
N PRO A 130 -19.81 -25.92 -12.49
CA PRO A 130 -20.29 -27.22 -12.03
C PRO A 130 -20.46 -28.22 -13.18
N GLY A 131 -20.25 -29.52 -12.90
CA GLY A 131 -20.29 -30.60 -13.90
C GLY A 131 -18.93 -31.26 -14.19
N GLU A 132 -18.00 -31.17 -13.22
CA GLU A 132 -16.67 -31.82 -13.28
C GLU A 132 -15.88 -31.37 -14.52
N PHE A 133 -15.72 -30.05 -14.68
CA PHE A 133 -14.98 -29.40 -15.77
C PHE A 133 -13.55 -29.02 -15.38
N TYR A 134 -12.92 -29.85 -14.53
CA TYR A 134 -11.59 -29.59 -13.99
C TYR A 134 -10.58 -30.49 -14.70
N PHE A 135 -9.66 -29.90 -15.46
CA PHE A 135 -8.84 -30.65 -16.42
C PHE A 135 -7.35 -30.55 -16.15
N GLU A 136 -6.95 -30.43 -14.88
CA GLU A 136 -5.54 -30.58 -14.50
C GLU A 136 -5.07 -32.02 -14.71
N VAL A 137 -3.77 -32.21 -14.87
CA VAL A 137 -3.17 -33.55 -14.91
C VAL A 137 -3.50 -34.32 -13.62
N ASP A 138 -3.78 -35.62 -13.76
CA ASP A 138 -4.15 -36.57 -12.71
C ASP A 138 -5.44 -36.27 -11.92
N ASP A 139 -6.28 -35.33 -12.38
CA ASP A 139 -7.64 -35.13 -11.83
C ASP A 139 -8.61 -36.23 -12.30
N THR A 140 -9.60 -36.56 -11.46
CA THR A 140 -10.58 -37.62 -11.73
C THR A 140 -11.77 -37.18 -12.58
N SER A 141 -11.89 -35.91 -12.94
CA SER A 141 -13.00 -35.37 -13.74
C SER A 141 -13.12 -36.06 -15.12
N PRO A 142 -14.34 -36.39 -15.58
CA PRO A 142 -14.54 -37.11 -16.84
C PRO A 142 -14.13 -36.26 -18.05
N VAL A 143 -13.12 -36.76 -18.76
CA VAL A 143 -12.67 -36.26 -20.06
C VAL A 143 -13.68 -36.58 -21.17
N VAL A 144 -13.60 -35.85 -22.29
CA VAL A 144 -14.36 -36.18 -23.51
C VAL A 144 -13.67 -37.34 -24.24
N GLN A 145 -14.33 -38.50 -24.18
CA GLN A 145 -14.03 -39.69 -24.96
C GLN A 145 -14.88 -39.62 -26.25
N ASP A 146 -14.21 -39.31 -27.37
CA ASP A 146 -14.76 -39.10 -28.70
C ASP A 146 -14.24 -40.07 -29.78
N ASP A 147 -13.38 -41.03 -29.40
CA ASP A 147 -12.93 -42.12 -30.26
C ASP A 147 -13.92 -43.30 -30.19
N PRO A 148 -14.67 -43.58 -31.27
CA PRO A 148 -15.63 -44.68 -31.31
C PRO A 148 -14.97 -46.08 -31.33
N LEU A 149 -13.64 -46.17 -31.42
CA LEU A 149 -12.88 -47.42 -31.32
C LEU A 149 -12.49 -47.78 -29.88
N LEU A 150 -12.66 -46.85 -28.93
CA LEU A 150 -12.41 -47.04 -27.50
C LEU A 150 -13.73 -47.19 -26.74
N PHE A 151 -13.68 -47.84 -25.58
CA PHE A 151 -14.85 -47.94 -24.69
C PHE A 151 -15.19 -46.58 -24.04
N ASP A 152 -16.38 -46.48 -23.44
CA ASP A 152 -16.83 -45.33 -22.66
C ASP A 152 -16.93 -44.00 -23.44
N TYR A 153 -17.25 -44.08 -24.74
CA TYR A 153 -17.59 -42.91 -25.57
C TYR A 153 -18.72 -42.09 -24.92
N ASN A 154 -18.47 -40.81 -24.64
CA ASN A 154 -19.31 -40.01 -23.74
C ASN A 154 -19.68 -38.61 -24.24
N VAL A 155 -19.43 -38.31 -25.52
CA VAL A 155 -19.62 -36.97 -26.12
C VAL A 155 -21.00 -36.36 -25.81
N GLU A 156 -22.09 -37.11 -26.00
CA GLU A 156 -23.45 -36.60 -25.75
C GLU A 156 -23.66 -36.19 -24.29
N GLN A 157 -23.15 -37.00 -23.34
CA GLN A 157 -23.21 -36.68 -21.92
C GLN A 157 -22.45 -35.39 -21.61
N ARG A 158 -21.18 -35.28 -22.04
CA ARG A 158 -20.34 -34.11 -21.71
C ARG A 158 -20.84 -32.82 -22.38
N VAL A 159 -21.47 -32.91 -23.56
CA VAL A 159 -22.20 -31.78 -24.17
C VAL A 159 -23.43 -31.40 -23.34
N ASN A 160 -24.22 -32.36 -22.88
CA ASN A 160 -25.39 -32.10 -22.02
C ASN A 160 -24.98 -31.45 -20.69
N ASP A 161 -23.90 -31.92 -20.06
CA ASP A 161 -23.34 -31.34 -18.83
C ASP A 161 -22.94 -29.87 -19.05
N PHE A 162 -22.25 -29.58 -20.17
CA PHE A 162 -21.79 -28.22 -20.51
C PHE A 162 -22.97 -27.29 -20.79
N VAL A 163 -23.97 -27.75 -21.55
CA VAL A 163 -25.21 -27.00 -21.82
C VAL A 163 -25.98 -26.71 -20.52
N ALA A 164 -26.08 -27.69 -19.62
CA ALA A 164 -26.75 -27.51 -18.33
C ALA A 164 -26.04 -26.45 -17.46
N ALA A 165 -24.72 -26.52 -17.37
CA ALA A 165 -23.91 -25.53 -16.65
C ALA A 165 -24.02 -24.13 -17.25
N ALA A 166 -23.99 -24.03 -18.59
CA ALA A 166 -24.08 -22.75 -19.31
C ALA A 166 -25.46 -22.09 -19.10
N LEU A 167 -26.54 -22.86 -19.19
CA LEU A 167 -27.89 -22.36 -18.94
C LEU A 167 -28.10 -21.98 -17.47
N ALA A 168 -27.51 -22.71 -16.52
CA ALA A 168 -27.54 -22.36 -15.10
C ALA A 168 -26.88 -21.00 -14.83
N GLN A 169 -25.71 -20.72 -15.42
CA GLN A 169 -25.05 -19.42 -15.29
C GLN A 169 -25.77 -18.30 -16.07
N ALA A 170 -26.29 -18.59 -17.26
CA ALA A 170 -27.09 -17.63 -18.04
C ALA A 170 -28.37 -17.20 -17.29
N ASN A 171 -28.94 -18.07 -16.44
CA ASN A 171 -30.10 -17.72 -15.62
C ASN A 171 -29.82 -16.62 -14.59
N VAL A 172 -28.58 -16.45 -14.10
CA VAL A 172 -28.22 -15.38 -13.13
C VAL A 172 -27.47 -14.20 -13.76
N THR A 173 -27.14 -14.29 -15.05
CA THR A 173 -26.35 -13.29 -15.80
C THR A 173 -27.26 -12.45 -16.72
N ARG A 174 -26.86 -11.22 -17.09
CA ARG A 174 -27.56 -10.43 -18.12
C ARG A 174 -26.97 -10.68 -19.51
N THR A 175 -27.71 -10.33 -20.57
CA THR A 175 -27.36 -10.62 -21.99
C THR A 175 -27.27 -12.12 -22.29
N ASN A 176 -26.90 -12.47 -23.52
CA ASN A 176 -26.65 -13.84 -24.00
C ASN A 176 -25.16 -14.25 -23.90
N HIS A 177 -24.34 -13.51 -23.13
CA HIS A 177 -22.92 -13.80 -22.93
C HIS A 177 -22.65 -14.12 -21.45
N ILE A 178 -21.97 -15.23 -21.19
CA ILE A 178 -21.44 -15.67 -19.89
C ILE A 178 -19.92 -15.89 -19.98
N MET A 179 -19.25 -15.96 -18.84
CA MET A 179 -17.81 -16.27 -18.75
C MET A 179 -17.59 -17.44 -17.80
N PHE A 180 -16.99 -18.52 -18.30
CA PHE A 180 -16.47 -19.61 -17.49
C PHE A 180 -15.00 -19.37 -17.18
N THR A 181 -14.66 -19.32 -15.90
CA THR A 181 -13.29 -19.27 -15.39
C THR A 181 -12.68 -20.65 -15.42
N MET A 182 -12.21 -21.08 -16.60
CA MET A 182 -11.60 -22.40 -16.79
C MET A 182 -10.20 -22.47 -16.16
N GLY A 183 -10.11 -22.54 -14.83
CA GLY A 183 -8.87 -22.63 -14.06
C GLY A 183 -9.11 -22.44 -12.57
N THR A 184 -8.07 -22.59 -11.75
CA THR A 184 -8.05 -22.24 -10.31
C THR A 184 -6.57 -22.10 -9.87
N ASP A 185 -6.31 -22.06 -8.56
CA ASP A 185 -4.99 -21.99 -7.92
C ASP A 185 -3.95 -22.90 -8.58
N PHE A 186 -2.88 -22.30 -9.11
CA PHE A 186 -1.70 -22.99 -9.67
C PHE A 186 -2.02 -24.11 -10.70
N LYS A 187 -3.10 -23.95 -11.48
CA LYS A 187 -3.46 -24.84 -12.59
C LYS A 187 -2.67 -24.54 -13.88
N TYR A 188 -2.90 -25.35 -14.91
CA TYR A 188 -2.20 -25.36 -16.20
C TYR A 188 -0.72 -25.77 -16.10
N GLN A 189 -0.32 -26.56 -15.09
CA GLN A 189 1.06 -27.08 -14.99
C GLN A 189 1.38 -27.97 -16.19
N TYR A 190 0.38 -28.75 -16.63
CA TYR A 190 0.36 -29.38 -17.95
C TYR A 190 -0.81 -28.84 -18.77
N ALA A 191 -0.72 -27.58 -19.21
CA ALA A 191 -1.76 -26.84 -19.93
C ALA A 191 -2.50 -27.61 -21.07
N GLU A 192 -1.80 -28.54 -21.73
CA GLU A 192 -2.35 -29.41 -22.78
C GLU A 192 -3.50 -30.31 -22.29
N SER A 193 -3.57 -30.71 -21.02
CA SER A 193 -4.72 -31.45 -20.48
C SER A 193 -5.99 -30.62 -20.54
N TRP A 194 -5.91 -29.33 -20.18
CA TRP A 194 -7.01 -28.37 -20.26
C TRP A 194 -7.40 -28.07 -21.70
N PHE A 195 -6.44 -27.68 -22.55
CA PHE A 195 -6.73 -27.30 -23.94
C PHE A 195 -7.34 -28.45 -24.74
N ARG A 196 -6.88 -29.69 -24.56
CA ARG A 196 -7.45 -30.86 -25.26
C ARG A 196 -8.92 -31.10 -24.92
N GLN A 197 -9.33 -30.91 -23.67
CA GLN A 197 -10.74 -31.05 -23.30
C GLN A 197 -11.58 -29.86 -23.78
N MET A 198 -11.05 -28.64 -23.67
CA MET A 198 -11.73 -27.44 -24.16
C MET A 198 -11.91 -27.46 -25.69
N ASP A 199 -10.93 -27.91 -26.46
CA ASP A 199 -11.03 -28.09 -27.93
C ASP A 199 -12.18 -29.04 -28.31
N LYS A 200 -12.26 -30.20 -27.64
CA LYS A 200 -13.33 -31.17 -27.86
C LYS A 200 -14.70 -30.63 -27.43
N LEU A 201 -14.79 -30.01 -26.25
CA LEU A 201 -16.03 -29.40 -25.78
C LEU A 201 -16.51 -28.30 -26.74
N ILE A 202 -15.63 -27.38 -27.15
CA ILE A 202 -15.95 -26.34 -28.14
C ILE A 202 -16.42 -26.96 -29.46
N HIS A 203 -15.74 -27.99 -29.97
CA HIS A 203 -16.14 -28.67 -31.20
C HIS A 203 -17.54 -29.29 -31.09
N TYR A 204 -17.79 -30.12 -30.08
CA TYR A 204 -19.03 -30.88 -29.98
C TYR A 204 -20.22 -30.05 -29.49
N VAL A 205 -20.02 -29.08 -28.59
CA VAL A 205 -21.06 -28.13 -28.16
C VAL A 205 -21.51 -27.24 -29.32
N ASN A 206 -20.59 -26.72 -30.13
CA ASN A 206 -20.95 -25.89 -31.28
C ASN A 206 -21.58 -26.71 -32.42
N LYS A 207 -21.26 -28.01 -32.52
CA LYS A 207 -21.88 -28.95 -33.46
C LYS A 207 -23.31 -29.34 -33.05
N ASP A 208 -23.57 -29.45 -31.74
CA ASP A 208 -24.90 -29.60 -31.16
C ASP A 208 -25.76 -28.34 -31.34
N GLY A 209 -25.17 -27.17 -31.09
CA GLY A 209 -25.74 -25.86 -31.44
C GLY A 209 -26.78 -25.31 -30.46
N ARG A 210 -27.10 -25.99 -29.34
CA ARG A 210 -27.97 -25.41 -28.29
C ARG A 210 -27.37 -24.19 -27.61
N VAL A 211 -26.04 -24.13 -27.50
CA VAL A 211 -25.26 -22.97 -27.05
C VAL A 211 -24.00 -22.85 -27.92
N ASN A 212 -23.30 -21.71 -27.85
CA ASN A 212 -22.03 -21.50 -28.55
C ASN A 212 -20.89 -21.28 -27.54
N ALA A 213 -19.89 -22.13 -27.57
CA ALA A 213 -18.65 -22.04 -26.81
C ALA A 213 -17.49 -21.52 -27.69
N LEU A 214 -16.55 -20.81 -27.07
CA LEU A 214 -15.31 -20.36 -27.71
C LEU A 214 -14.23 -20.15 -26.64
N TYR A 215 -12.96 -20.21 -27.04
CA TYR A 215 -11.91 -19.54 -26.28
C TYR A 215 -12.17 -18.03 -26.29
N SER A 216 -12.03 -17.41 -25.12
CA SER A 216 -12.25 -15.98 -24.92
C SER A 216 -11.24 -15.48 -23.89
N THR A 217 -11.08 -14.17 -23.84
CA THR A 217 -10.42 -13.47 -22.75
C THR A 217 -11.42 -12.59 -22.01
N PRO A 218 -11.08 -12.07 -20.81
CA PRO A 218 -11.91 -11.09 -20.13
C PRO A 218 -12.19 -9.84 -20.97
N SER A 219 -11.24 -9.35 -21.79
CA SER A 219 -11.52 -8.18 -22.65
C SER A 219 -12.50 -8.48 -23.78
N ILE A 220 -12.38 -9.66 -24.43
CA ILE A 220 -13.33 -10.10 -25.47
C ILE A 220 -14.73 -10.26 -24.87
N TYR A 221 -14.82 -10.81 -23.65
CA TYR A 221 -16.07 -10.87 -22.90
C TYR A 221 -16.63 -9.45 -22.63
N THR A 222 -15.82 -8.54 -22.08
CA THR A 222 -16.22 -7.14 -21.83
C THR A 222 -16.74 -6.45 -23.09
N ASP A 223 -16.03 -6.57 -24.22
CA ASP A 223 -16.41 -5.93 -25.48
C ASP A 223 -17.75 -6.50 -26.03
N ALA A 224 -18.03 -7.79 -25.81
CA ALA A 224 -19.33 -8.39 -26.12
C ALA A 224 -20.46 -7.86 -25.20
N LYS A 225 -20.22 -7.78 -23.88
CA LYS A 225 -21.18 -7.21 -22.91
C LYS A 225 -21.46 -5.73 -23.19
N PHE A 226 -20.46 -4.98 -23.63
CA PHE A 226 -20.61 -3.58 -24.05
C PHE A 226 -21.43 -3.47 -25.34
N SER A 227 -21.16 -4.34 -26.32
CA SER A 227 -21.85 -4.36 -27.61
C SER A 227 -23.34 -4.68 -27.51
N ALA A 228 -23.78 -5.38 -26.45
CA ALA A 228 -25.20 -5.58 -26.15
C ALA A 228 -25.95 -4.26 -25.86
N ASN A 229 -25.24 -3.17 -25.51
CA ASN A 229 -25.77 -1.80 -25.40
C ASN A 229 -26.89 -1.61 -24.35
N GLU A 230 -26.97 -2.53 -23.38
CA GLU A 230 -27.93 -2.58 -22.28
C GLU A 230 -27.66 -1.53 -21.17
N PRO A 231 -28.68 -1.13 -20.39
CA PRO A 231 -28.50 -0.37 -19.16
C PRO A 231 -28.23 -1.29 -17.95
N TRP A 232 -27.20 -0.96 -17.18
CA TRP A 232 -26.69 -1.77 -16.06
C TRP A 232 -27.07 -1.17 -14.69
N PRO A 233 -27.24 -1.97 -13.64
CA PRO A 233 -27.48 -1.47 -12.28
C PRO A 233 -26.31 -0.62 -11.79
N LEU A 234 -26.59 0.32 -10.89
CA LEU A 234 -25.56 1.13 -10.22
C LEU A 234 -25.16 0.48 -8.89
N LYS A 235 -23.86 0.29 -8.66
CA LYS A 235 -23.26 0.06 -7.33
C LYS A 235 -22.53 1.32 -6.88
N THR A 236 -22.59 1.63 -5.58
CA THR A 236 -21.81 2.73 -4.96
C THR A 236 -21.04 2.21 -3.76
N ASN A 237 -20.14 3.01 -3.17
CA ASN A 237 -19.31 2.62 -2.01
C ASN A 237 -18.47 1.35 -2.31
N ASP A 238 -18.37 0.41 -1.38
CA ASP A 238 -17.50 -0.77 -1.42
C ASP A 238 -18.26 -2.10 -1.15
N PHE A 239 -17.55 -3.22 -1.12
CA PHE A 239 -18.05 -4.57 -0.84
C PHE A 239 -17.47 -5.13 0.48
N PHE A 240 -17.32 -4.29 1.50
CA PHE A 240 -16.84 -4.69 2.83
C PHE A 240 -17.94 -4.65 3.91
N PRO A 241 -17.81 -5.47 4.97
CA PRO A 241 -16.92 -6.62 5.10
C PRO A 241 -17.41 -7.82 4.26
N TYR A 242 -16.49 -8.73 3.92
CA TYR A 242 -16.78 -9.99 3.24
C TYR A 242 -17.12 -11.09 4.26
N ALA A 243 -18.10 -11.92 3.92
CA ALA A 243 -18.42 -13.17 4.60
C ALA A 243 -18.85 -14.23 3.58
N ASP A 244 -18.30 -15.44 3.68
CA ASP A 244 -18.66 -16.57 2.80
C ASP A 244 -19.72 -17.50 3.42
N ASN A 245 -19.96 -17.39 4.73
CA ASN A 245 -21.05 -18.08 5.43
C ASN A 245 -21.52 -17.27 6.66
N PRO A 246 -22.63 -17.66 7.33
CA PRO A 246 -23.22 -16.91 8.45
C PRO A 246 -22.27 -16.49 9.57
N ASN A 247 -21.27 -17.32 9.90
CA ASN A 247 -20.39 -17.15 11.05
C ASN A 247 -18.91 -16.93 10.67
N ALA A 248 -18.64 -16.73 9.38
CA ALA A 248 -17.31 -16.52 8.81
C ALA A 248 -17.21 -15.11 8.21
N TYR A 249 -17.07 -14.10 9.07
CA TYR A 249 -16.72 -12.75 8.63
C TYR A 249 -15.20 -12.61 8.54
N TRP A 250 -14.72 -12.30 7.33
CA TRP A 250 -13.30 -12.15 7.02
C TRP A 250 -12.86 -10.74 7.42
N THR A 251 -12.87 -10.47 8.73
CA THR A 251 -12.48 -9.18 9.31
C THR A 251 -11.33 -9.32 10.32
N GLY A 252 -10.82 -10.53 10.51
CA GLY A 252 -9.65 -10.80 11.34
C GLY A 252 -8.35 -10.35 10.67
N TYR A 253 -8.23 -10.60 9.36
CA TYR A 253 -7.06 -10.21 8.57
C TYR A 253 -6.83 -8.69 8.51
N PHE A 254 -7.84 -7.88 8.84
CA PHE A 254 -7.66 -6.43 9.00
C PHE A 254 -6.60 -6.09 10.07
N THR A 255 -6.36 -6.99 11.04
CA THR A 255 -5.36 -6.81 12.11
C THR A 255 -4.30 -7.91 12.17
N SER A 256 -4.52 -9.10 11.57
CA SER A 256 -3.53 -10.20 11.57
C SER A 256 -2.12 -9.77 11.15
N ARG A 257 -1.07 -10.29 11.80
CA ARG A 257 0.33 -9.86 11.62
C ARG A 257 0.54 -8.34 11.73
N PRO A 258 0.13 -7.69 12.83
CA PRO A 258 0.17 -6.23 12.95
C PRO A 258 1.60 -5.66 13.00
N ALA A 259 2.62 -6.49 13.25
CA ALA A 259 4.02 -6.10 13.08
C ALA A 259 4.41 -5.97 11.60
N LEU A 260 4.01 -6.93 10.75
CA LEU A 260 4.28 -6.90 9.31
C LEU A 260 3.55 -5.74 8.63
N LYS A 261 2.26 -5.52 8.95
CA LYS A 261 1.47 -4.36 8.47
C LYS A 261 2.17 -3.02 8.76
N ARG A 262 2.72 -2.85 9.97
CA ARG A 262 3.51 -1.66 10.33
C ARG A 262 4.82 -1.58 9.55
N TYR A 263 5.49 -2.71 9.36
CA TYR A 263 6.75 -2.72 8.62
C TYR A 263 6.55 -2.32 7.16
N VAL A 264 5.50 -2.82 6.49
CA VAL A 264 5.08 -2.38 5.15
C VAL A 264 4.82 -0.87 5.12
N ARG A 265 4.00 -0.35 6.05
CA ARG A 265 3.71 1.11 6.12
C ARG A 265 4.98 1.96 6.32
N MET A 266 5.88 1.54 7.20
CA MET A 266 7.14 2.24 7.44
C MET A 266 8.07 2.21 6.22
N MET A 267 8.19 1.05 5.56
CA MET A 267 9.03 0.90 4.38
C MET A 267 8.46 1.62 3.16
N SER A 268 7.13 1.73 3.04
CA SER A 268 6.46 2.52 2.02
C SER A 268 6.77 4.02 2.11
N GLY A 269 6.58 4.62 3.30
CA GLY A 269 6.97 6.01 3.55
C GLY A 269 8.46 6.27 3.36
N TYR A 270 9.31 5.28 3.70
CA TYR A 270 10.75 5.33 3.46
C TYR A 270 11.10 5.29 1.96
N TYR A 271 10.46 4.40 1.19
CA TYR A 271 10.65 4.25 -0.25
C TYR A 271 10.22 5.49 -1.04
N LEU A 272 9.17 6.19 -0.59
CA LEU A 272 8.79 7.51 -1.10
C LEU A 272 9.93 8.52 -0.92
N ALA A 273 10.47 8.64 0.30
CA ALA A 273 11.57 9.56 0.59
C ALA A 273 12.87 9.19 -0.16
N ALA A 274 13.20 7.90 -0.24
CA ALA A 274 14.39 7.40 -0.93
C ALA A 274 14.35 7.69 -2.45
N ARG A 275 13.19 7.55 -3.10
CA ARG A 275 13.00 7.90 -4.52
C ARG A 275 13.17 9.39 -4.79
N GLN A 276 12.72 10.26 -3.87
CA GLN A 276 12.93 11.70 -3.97
C GLN A 276 14.43 12.04 -3.95
N LEU A 277 15.15 11.46 -2.98
CA LEU A 277 16.59 11.63 -2.83
C LEU A 277 17.38 11.08 -4.03
N GLU A 278 17.02 9.90 -4.55
CA GLU A 278 17.62 9.31 -5.77
C GLU A 278 17.49 10.24 -6.98
N PHE A 279 16.34 10.89 -7.16
CA PHE A 279 16.12 11.84 -8.24
C PHE A 279 16.92 13.13 -8.09
N PHE A 280 17.11 13.64 -6.86
CA PHE A 280 17.86 14.88 -6.64
C PHE A 280 19.34 14.72 -7.01
N ILE A 281 19.98 13.62 -6.62
CA ILE A 281 21.37 13.32 -7.02
C ILE A 281 21.48 12.73 -8.44
N GLY A 282 20.37 12.18 -8.97
CA GLY A 282 20.31 11.47 -10.24
C GLY A 282 20.66 9.99 -10.08
N ARG A 283 19.88 9.12 -10.71
CA ARG A 283 20.03 7.66 -10.59
C ARG A 283 21.41 7.18 -11.05
N SER A 284 22.04 6.36 -10.22
CA SER A 284 23.28 5.67 -10.59
C SER A 284 23.04 4.59 -11.64
N LYS A 285 24.02 4.37 -12.52
CA LYS A 285 24.02 3.26 -13.49
C LYS A 285 24.60 1.95 -12.92
N SER A 286 25.28 2.01 -11.78
CA SER A 286 26.06 0.88 -11.23
C SER A 286 26.18 0.86 -9.71
N GLY A 287 25.47 1.77 -9.02
CA GLY A 287 25.38 1.81 -7.55
C GLY A 287 24.00 1.40 -7.06
N SER A 288 23.79 1.44 -5.74
CA SER A 288 22.53 1.07 -5.10
C SER A 288 21.37 1.95 -5.60
N THR A 289 20.25 1.32 -5.96
CA THR A 289 19.00 1.97 -6.41
C THR A 289 17.85 1.63 -5.46
N THR A 290 16.73 2.33 -5.60
CA THR A 290 15.53 2.01 -4.81
C THR A 290 14.82 0.71 -5.22
N ASP A 291 15.21 0.06 -6.32
CA ASP A 291 14.44 -1.02 -6.97
C ASP A 291 14.21 -2.22 -6.06
N SER A 292 15.24 -2.65 -5.33
CA SER A 292 15.15 -3.82 -4.45
C SER A 292 14.18 -3.61 -3.26
N LEU A 293 13.85 -2.36 -2.93
CA LEU A 293 12.79 -2.03 -1.96
C LEU A 293 11.43 -1.92 -2.66
N GLY A 294 11.39 -1.37 -3.87
CA GLY A 294 10.21 -1.34 -4.73
C GLY A 294 9.66 -2.76 -5.02
N ASP A 295 10.51 -3.70 -5.41
CA ASP A 295 10.16 -5.11 -5.64
C ASP A 295 9.60 -5.77 -4.36
N ALA A 296 10.25 -5.53 -3.21
CA ALA A 296 9.85 -6.10 -1.93
C ALA A 296 8.50 -5.54 -1.46
N LEU A 297 8.28 -4.23 -1.60
CA LEU A 297 7.00 -3.58 -1.29
C LEU A 297 5.90 -4.01 -2.25
N ALA A 298 6.19 -4.13 -3.55
CA ALA A 298 5.23 -4.56 -4.56
C ALA A 298 4.73 -5.99 -4.28
N LEU A 299 5.62 -6.92 -3.94
CA LEU A 299 5.26 -8.26 -3.48
C LEU A 299 4.47 -8.23 -2.15
N ALA A 300 4.85 -7.35 -1.22
CA ALA A 300 4.19 -7.24 0.08
C ALA A 300 2.73 -6.73 0.00
N GLN A 301 2.26 -6.22 -1.15
CA GLN A 301 0.84 -5.85 -1.32
C GLN A 301 -0.07 -7.05 -1.64
N HIS A 302 0.50 -8.23 -1.92
CA HIS A 302 -0.26 -9.45 -2.24
C HIS A 302 -1.36 -9.74 -1.20
N HIS A 303 -2.46 -10.34 -1.63
CA HIS A 303 -3.61 -10.64 -0.77
C HIS A 303 -3.36 -11.69 0.34
N ASP A 304 -2.17 -12.30 0.36
CA ASP A 304 -1.66 -13.08 1.51
C ASP A 304 -0.45 -12.47 2.23
N ALA A 305 0.04 -11.30 1.81
CA ALA A 305 1.21 -10.67 2.41
C ALA A 305 0.82 -9.66 3.51
N VAL A 306 0.47 -8.43 3.12
CA VAL A 306 0.07 -7.38 4.10
C VAL A 306 -1.17 -7.76 4.90
N THR A 307 -2.04 -8.63 4.36
CA THR A 307 -3.19 -9.23 5.05
C THR A 307 -2.82 -10.09 6.27
N GLY A 308 -1.63 -10.69 6.27
CA GLY A 308 -1.20 -11.58 7.34
C GLY A 308 -1.90 -12.94 7.32
N THR A 309 -2.26 -13.43 6.13
CA THR A 309 -2.96 -14.70 5.89
C THR A 309 -2.08 -15.80 5.28
N GLU A 310 -0.78 -15.54 5.14
CA GLU A 310 0.23 -16.51 4.77
C GLU A 310 0.74 -17.36 5.95
N LYS A 311 1.40 -18.47 5.64
CA LYS A 311 2.14 -19.30 6.61
C LYS A 311 3.28 -18.53 7.27
N GLN A 312 3.63 -18.84 8.52
CA GLN A 312 4.63 -18.09 9.29
C GLN A 312 6.00 -17.99 8.59
N HIS A 313 6.43 -19.04 7.88
CA HIS A 313 7.71 -19.01 7.16
C HIS A 313 7.68 -18.10 5.91
N VAL A 314 6.49 -17.83 5.34
CA VAL A 314 6.29 -16.91 4.23
C VAL A 314 6.26 -15.45 4.73
N ALA A 315 5.60 -15.20 5.87
CA ALA A 315 5.65 -13.91 6.57
C ALA A 315 7.11 -13.50 6.88
N ASN A 316 7.92 -14.48 7.32
CA ASN A 316 9.35 -14.30 7.55
C ASN A 316 10.12 -13.96 6.26
N ASP A 317 9.74 -14.52 5.10
CA ASP A 317 10.37 -14.20 3.81
C ASP A 317 9.97 -12.80 3.32
N TYR A 318 8.72 -12.36 3.49
CA TYR A 318 8.32 -10.98 3.22
C TYR A 318 9.10 -9.98 4.08
N ALA A 319 9.20 -10.22 5.40
CA ALA A 319 10.00 -9.39 6.30
C ALA A 319 11.48 -9.37 5.91
N LYS A 320 12.05 -10.52 5.50
CA LYS A 320 13.42 -10.63 5.00
C LYS A 320 13.64 -9.82 3.72
N ARG A 321 12.71 -9.87 2.75
CA ARG A 321 12.77 -9.08 1.51
C ARG A 321 12.72 -7.59 1.79
N LEU A 322 11.80 -7.15 2.66
CA LEU A 322 11.71 -5.74 3.09
C LEU A 322 13.02 -5.27 3.75
N SER A 323 13.64 -6.11 4.59
CA SER A 323 14.94 -5.81 5.21
C SER A 323 16.08 -5.69 4.20
N ILE A 324 16.17 -6.60 3.22
CA ILE A 324 17.18 -6.54 2.14
C ILE A 324 16.96 -5.30 1.26
N GLY A 325 15.72 -4.98 0.92
CA GLY A 325 15.36 -3.78 0.16
C GLY A 325 15.71 -2.51 0.92
N TYR A 326 15.37 -2.45 2.21
CA TYR A 326 15.71 -1.34 3.09
C TYR A 326 17.21 -1.09 3.13
N LYS A 327 18.05 -2.12 3.30
CA LYS A 327 19.51 -1.94 3.39
C LYS A 327 20.13 -1.33 2.13
N LYS A 328 19.68 -1.72 0.94
CA LYS A 328 20.12 -1.09 -0.33
C LYS A 328 19.61 0.35 -0.47
N ALA A 329 18.39 0.62 -0.03
CA ALA A 329 17.84 1.98 -0.02
C ALA A 329 18.55 2.88 1.03
N GLU A 330 18.96 2.32 2.18
CA GLU A 330 19.68 3.02 3.25
C GLU A 330 21.05 3.51 2.79
N GLU A 331 21.79 2.72 2.02
CA GLU A 331 23.04 3.11 1.35
C GLU A 331 22.85 4.29 0.39
N LEU A 332 21.81 4.23 -0.44
CA LEU A 332 21.46 5.27 -1.40
C LEU A 332 21.01 6.56 -0.69
N VAL A 333 20.19 6.46 0.36
CA VAL A 333 19.77 7.61 1.17
C VAL A 333 20.97 8.24 1.88
N SER A 334 21.85 7.44 2.48
CA SER A 334 23.09 7.93 3.11
C SER A 334 23.97 8.68 2.11
N THR A 335 24.19 8.09 0.93
CA THR A 335 24.93 8.72 -0.17
C THR A 335 24.26 10.01 -0.62
N SER A 336 22.95 10.01 -0.81
CA SER A 336 22.20 11.17 -1.28
C SER A 336 22.26 12.34 -0.29
N LEU A 337 22.11 12.06 1.00
CA LEU A 337 22.19 13.08 2.05
C LEU A 337 23.62 13.61 2.24
N GLY A 338 24.63 12.75 2.09
CA GLY A 338 26.04 13.20 1.99
C GLY A 338 26.22 14.17 0.82
N CYS A 339 25.83 13.75 -0.39
CA CYS A 339 25.95 14.56 -1.61
C CYS A 339 25.19 15.89 -1.58
N LEU A 340 24.01 15.94 -0.95
CA LEU A 340 23.21 17.15 -0.84
C LEU A 340 23.63 18.05 0.33
N SER A 341 24.44 17.55 1.28
CA SER A 341 24.93 18.34 2.42
C SER A 341 26.36 18.82 2.29
N GLU A 342 27.21 18.23 1.44
CA GLU A 342 28.60 18.69 1.23
C GLU A 342 28.67 19.93 0.32
N SER A 343 29.58 20.86 0.63
CA SER A 343 29.67 22.17 -0.06
C SER A 343 30.46 22.17 -1.37
N ASP A 344 31.23 21.10 -1.65
CA ASP A 344 32.12 21.04 -2.81
C ASP A 344 31.40 20.54 -4.08
N SER A 345 31.41 21.39 -5.12
CA SER A 345 30.51 21.31 -6.27
C SER A 345 31.04 20.53 -7.49
N ASN A 346 32.07 19.69 -7.32
CA ASN A 346 32.72 19.01 -8.44
C ASN A 346 31.95 17.77 -8.95
N SER A 347 31.00 18.04 -9.85
CA SER A 347 30.43 17.17 -10.89
C SER A 347 30.40 15.65 -10.65
N ARG A 348 29.19 15.12 -10.40
CA ARG A 348 28.84 13.72 -10.11
C ARG A 348 29.31 13.24 -8.74
N CYS A 349 28.54 13.60 -7.72
CA CYS A 349 28.71 13.01 -6.40
C CYS A 349 28.36 11.51 -6.43
N SER A 350 29.37 10.66 -6.42
CA SER A 350 29.26 9.20 -6.33
C SER A 350 29.87 8.62 -5.05
N SER A 351 30.50 9.45 -4.22
CA SER A 351 31.19 9.04 -2.99
C SER A 351 31.41 10.26 -2.08
N PRO A 352 30.38 10.72 -1.35
CA PRO A 352 30.54 11.79 -0.36
C PRO A 352 31.51 11.35 0.76
N THR A 353 32.19 12.32 1.37
CA THR A 353 33.09 12.03 2.51
C THR A 353 32.31 11.69 3.78
N THR A 354 31.11 12.28 3.90
CA THR A 354 30.21 12.21 5.05
C THR A 354 29.29 11.01 4.92
N LYS A 355 29.45 10.05 5.82
CA LYS A 355 28.61 8.85 5.88
C LYS A 355 27.57 9.02 6.97
N PHE A 356 26.30 9.11 6.58
CA PHE A 356 25.18 9.16 7.52
C PHE A 356 24.71 7.74 7.88
N GLY A 357 24.66 7.42 9.17
CA GLY A 357 23.94 6.26 9.70
C GLY A 357 22.45 6.59 9.90
N GLN A 358 21.60 5.57 9.95
CA GLN A 358 20.17 5.70 10.25
C GLN A 358 19.78 4.72 11.36
N CYS A 359 18.65 4.98 12.03
CA CYS A 359 18.20 4.19 13.19
C CYS A 359 16.77 3.65 12.98
N PRO A 360 16.60 2.54 12.25
CA PRO A 360 15.27 1.96 12.00
C PRO A 360 14.59 1.39 13.26
N LEU A 361 15.35 1.13 14.33
CA LEU A 361 14.89 0.53 15.59
C LEU A 361 14.69 1.56 16.73
N LEU A 362 14.43 2.82 16.40
CA LEU A 362 14.11 3.87 17.38
C LEU A 362 12.88 3.51 18.23
N ASN A 363 11.90 2.75 17.72
CA ASN A 363 10.75 2.30 18.50
C ASN A 363 11.18 1.59 19.79
N ILE A 364 12.14 0.67 19.70
CA ILE A 364 12.71 -0.09 20.82
C ILE A 364 13.97 0.56 21.40
N THR A 365 14.03 1.90 21.43
CA THR A 365 15.12 2.68 22.06
C THR A 365 16.54 2.33 21.59
N TYR A 366 16.72 1.82 20.37
CA TYR A 366 18.03 1.42 19.83
C TYR A 366 18.49 2.34 18.68
N CYS A 367 19.56 3.08 18.91
CA CYS A 367 20.18 3.95 17.91
C CYS A 367 21.68 4.13 18.21
N PRO A 368 22.56 3.21 17.73
CA PRO A 368 23.99 3.25 18.03
C PRO A 368 24.70 4.60 17.77
N PRO A 369 24.38 5.36 16.70
CA PRO A 369 24.93 6.70 16.49
C PRO A 369 24.65 7.70 17.63
N SER A 370 23.50 7.62 18.29
CA SER A 370 23.15 8.54 19.40
C SER A 370 23.50 8.01 20.79
N GLU A 371 23.89 6.75 20.89
CA GLU A 371 24.35 6.08 22.12
C GLU A 371 25.86 6.30 22.41
N MET A 372 26.54 7.17 21.64
CA MET A 372 27.95 7.49 21.85
C MET A 372 28.21 8.43 23.04
N ASN A 373 29.43 8.38 23.58
CA ASN A 373 29.83 9.20 24.73
C ASN A 373 30.34 10.60 24.29
N LEU A 374 29.44 11.59 24.29
CA LEU A 374 29.70 12.98 23.90
C LEU A 374 30.71 13.76 24.78
N SER A 375 31.24 13.17 25.85
CA SER A 375 32.18 13.84 26.77
C SER A 375 33.56 14.16 26.18
N GLN A 376 33.90 13.63 25.00
CA GLN A 376 35.19 13.81 24.33
C GLN A 376 35.26 15.06 23.43
N GLY A 377 34.31 16.01 23.54
CA GLY A 377 34.24 17.18 22.65
C GLY A 377 33.66 16.90 21.26
N LYS A 378 33.11 15.69 21.07
CA LYS A 378 32.45 15.21 19.87
C LYS A 378 30.97 15.60 19.89
N SER A 379 30.41 15.95 18.72
CA SER A 379 28.98 16.29 18.59
C SER A 379 28.27 15.30 17.67
N LEU A 380 27.07 14.88 18.06
CA LEU A 380 26.15 14.17 17.17
C LEU A 380 25.51 15.16 16.21
N VAL A 381 25.70 14.94 14.92
CA VAL A 381 24.98 15.64 13.85
C VAL A 381 23.68 14.88 13.58
N VAL A 382 22.57 15.59 13.59
CA VAL A 382 21.23 15.08 13.27
C VAL A 382 20.72 15.84 12.04
N LEU A 383 20.80 15.22 10.88
CA LEU A 383 20.18 15.71 9.65
C LEU A 383 18.75 15.16 9.57
N VAL A 384 17.79 16.06 9.35
CA VAL A 384 16.36 15.78 9.42
C VAL A 384 15.74 16.09 8.06
N TYR A 385 15.40 15.07 7.28
CA TYR A 385 14.79 15.22 5.95
C TYR A 385 13.26 15.12 5.99
N ASN A 386 12.60 15.99 5.24
CA ASN A 386 11.15 16.09 5.10
C ASN A 386 10.74 15.81 3.65
N SER A 387 10.04 14.70 3.44
CA SER A 387 9.53 14.27 2.13
C SER A 387 8.19 14.90 1.71
N LEU A 388 7.61 15.77 2.55
CA LEU A 388 6.41 16.52 2.23
C LEU A 388 6.73 17.81 1.45
N GLY A 389 5.79 18.22 0.60
CA GLY A 389 5.83 19.53 -0.07
C GLY A 389 5.41 20.71 0.82
N TRP A 390 5.29 20.50 2.13
CA TRP A 390 4.94 21.52 3.13
C TRP A 390 6.12 21.72 4.09
N LYS A 391 6.32 22.95 4.59
CA LYS A 391 7.18 23.18 5.75
C LYS A 391 6.62 22.39 6.95
N ARG A 392 7.45 21.63 7.65
CA ARG A 392 7.04 20.79 8.79
C ARG A 392 7.68 21.27 10.09
N GLU A 393 6.89 21.27 11.16
CA GLU A 393 7.33 21.54 12.53
C GLU A 393 6.88 20.39 13.43
N ASP A 394 7.84 19.66 13.98
CA ASP A 394 7.61 18.40 14.68
C ASP A 394 8.57 18.23 15.87
N VAL A 395 8.30 17.31 16.79
CA VAL A 395 9.17 17.04 17.95
C VAL A 395 9.95 15.76 17.73
N LEU A 396 11.27 15.89 17.61
CA LEU A 396 12.18 14.75 17.50
C LEU A 396 12.45 14.16 18.88
N ARG A 397 12.51 12.84 18.97
CA ARG A 397 12.88 12.08 20.17
C ARG A 397 14.03 11.14 19.82
N ILE A 398 15.20 11.30 20.45
CA ILE A 398 16.43 10.53 20.19
C ILE A 398 16.98 9.97 21.53
N PRO A 399 17.40 8.69 21.62
CA PRO A 399 17.91 8.13 22.86
C PRO A 399 19.37 8.58 23.11
N VAL A 400 19.69 8.98 24.35
CA VAL A 400 21.00 9.52 24.75
C VAL A 400 21.50 8.95 26.08
N MET A 401 22.83 8.95 26.24
CA MET A 401 23.52 8.37 27.40
C MET A 401 23.64 9.30 28.62
N SER A 402 23.52 10.61 28.43
CA SER A 402 23.82 11.63 29.44
C SER A 402 22.66 12.61 29.62
N ASP A 403 22.55 13.14 30.84
CA ASP A 403 21.70 14.28 31.21
C ASP A 403 22.32 15.64 30.87
N SER A 404 23.62 15.68 30.55
CA SER A 404 24.42 16.89 30.42
C SER A 404 24.63 17.24 28.94
N ILE A 405 23.52 17.36 28.22
CA ILE A 405 23.45 17.62 26.78
C ILE A 405 22.83 18.98 26.45
N VAL A 406 23.21 19.52 25.29
CA VAL A 406 22.67 20.75 24.70
C VAL A 406 22.35 20.47 23.24
N VAL A 407 21.20 20.95 22.77
CA VAL A 407 20.80 20.90 21.35
C VAL A 407 21.00 22.26 20.73
N HIS A 408 21.69 22.32 19.59
CA HIS A 408 21.84 23.52 18.77
C HIS A 408 21.23 23.31 17.38
N ASP A 409 20.73 24.39 16.78
CA ASP A 409 20.37 24.40 15.36
C ASP A 409 21.58 24.67 14.44
N SER A 410 21.30 24.75 13.15
CA SER A 410 22.23 25.09 12.08
C SER A 410 22.95 26.43 12.23
N GLU A 411 22.37 27.39 12.96
CA GLU A 411 22.93 28.73 13.20
C GLU A 411 23.73 28.79 14.52
N GLY A 412 23.80 27.68 15.26
CA GLY A 412 24.43 27.60 16.57
C GLY A 412 23.58 28.15 17.71
N ARG A 413 22.26 28.35 17.51
CA ARG A 413 21.33 28.77 18.56
C ARG A 413 20.94 27.57 19.42
N GLU A 414 20.95 27.75 20.74
CA GLU A 414 20.47 26.75 21.71
C GLU A 414 18.95 26.55 21.55
N ILE A 415 18.50 25.29 21.43
CA ILE A 415 17.09 24.91 21.26
C ILE A 415 16.52 24.39 22.58
N GLU A 416 15.33 24.88 22.96
CA GLU A 416 14.59 24.38 24.13
C GLU A 416 14.38 22.87 23.99
N SER A 417 14.93 22.12 24.94
CA SER A 417 15.00 20.66 24.88
C SER A 417 14.68 20.05 26.23
N GLN A 418 14.08 18.86 26.20
CA GLN A 418 13.55 18.15 27.35
C GLN A 418 14.14 16.74 27.42
N LEU A 419 14.55 16.30 28.61
CA LEU A 419 15.02 14.93 28.85
C LEU A 419 13.92 14.12 29.56
N LEU A 420 13.50 13.03 28.93
CA LEU A 420 12.53 12.06 29.48
C LEU A 420 13.29 10.78 29.87
N PRO A 421 13.15 10.23 31.08
CA PRO A 421 13.73 8.93 31.42
C PRO A 421 13.15 7.82 30.52
N ILE A 422 13.98 6.86 30.11
CA ILE A 422 13.50 5.70 29.35
C ILE A 422 12.72 4.77 30.29
N ALA A 423 11.49 4.40 29.90
CA ALA A 423 10.64 3.51 30.67
C ALA A 423 11.17 2.07 30.67
N ASN A 424 11.09 1.38 31.82
CA ASN A 424 11.54 -0.01 31.97
C ASN A 424 10.93 -0.96 30.93
N ALA A 425 9.64 -0.77 30.56
CA ALA A 425 8.99 -1.54 29.51
C ALA A 425 9.71 -1.42 28.15
N SER A 426 10.14 -0.21 27.77
CA SER A 426 10.93 0.02 26.56
C SER A 426 12.34 -0.59 26.65
N SER A 427 12.99 -0.51 27.81
CA SER A 427 14.30 -1.13 28.04
C SER A 427 14.26 -2.66 27.93
N HIS A 428 13.25 -3.31 28.51
CA HIS A 428 13.06 -4.76 28.37
C HIS A 428 12.76 -5.18 26.93
N LEU A 429 11.97 -4.39 26.18
CA LEU A 429 11.79 -4.62 24.75
C LEU A 429 13.12 -4.55 24.00
N ARG A 430 13.93 -3.52 24.26
CA ARG A 430 15.21 -3.28 23.61
C ARG A 430 16.15 -4.47 23.74
N ASP A 431 16.45 -4.87 24.97
CA ASP A 431 17.48 -5.88 25.23
C ASP A 431 17.13 -7.23 24.60
N ARG A 432 15.83 -7.58 24.55
CA ARG A 432 15.32 -8.77 23.84
C ARG A 432 15.37 -8.59 22.32
N HIS A 433 14.71 -7.56 21.77
CA HIS A 433 14.46 -7.46 20.34
C HIS A 433 15.69 -7.03 19.54
N VAL A 434 16.63 -6.28 20.12
CA VAL A 434 17.93 -6.00 19.48
C VAL A 434 18.70 -7.30 19.25
N LYS A 435 18.73 -8.21 20.24
CA LYS A 435 19.35 -9.54 20.06
C LYS A 435 18.60 -10.37 19.02
N ALA A 436 17.27 -10.33 18.99
CA ALA A 436 16.46 -11.08 18.02
C ALA A 436 16.65 -10.60 16.57
N TYR A 437 16.78 -9.28 16.35
CA TYR A 437 16.88 -8.70 15.01
C TYR A 437 18.31 -8.64 14.48
N LEU A 438 19.32 -8.49 15.35
CA LEU A 438 20.72 -8.27 14.95
C LEU A 438 21.67 -9.42 15.35
N GLY A 439 21.20 -10.40 16.14
CA GLY A 439 22.03 -11.48 16.67
C GLY A 439 22.96 -11.08 17.83
N THR A 440 23.03 -9.79 18.17
CA THR A 440 23.94 -9.23 19.17
C THR A 440 23.20 -8.46 20.25
N SER A 441 23.59 -8.61 21.51
CA SER A 441 23.09 -7.75 22.60
C SER A 441 23.55 -6.29 22.39
N PRO A 442 22.75 -5.30 22.82
CA PRO A 442 23.14 -3.89 22.74
C PRO A 442 24.36 -3.58 23.64
N ALA A 443 25.32 -2.81 23.12
CA ALA A 443 26.57 -2.49 23.82
C ALA A 443 26.45 -1.35 24.86
N ALA A 444 25.42 -0.52 24.73
CA ALA A 444 25.12 0.60 25.63
C ALA A 444 23.69 0.46 26.20
N SER A 445 23.36 1.30 27.18
CA SER A 445 22.01 1.44 27.74
C SER A 445 21.69 2.94 27.85
N PRO A 446 21.00 3.53 26.86
CA PRO A 446 20.60 4.93 26.95
C PRO A 446 19.69 5.14 28.17
N LYS A 447 19.81 6.31 28.79
CA LYS A 447 19.08 6.64 30.03
C LYS A 447 17.89 7.55 29.78
N PHE A 448 17.99 8.38 28.75
CA PHE A 448 17.00 9.40 28.44
C PHE A 448 16.66 9.42 26.96
N TRP A 449 15.44 9.82 26.65
CA TRP A 449 15.12 10.46 25.38
C TRP A 449 15.40 11.96 25.50
N VAL A 450 16.11 12.54 24.54
CA VAL A 450 16.04 14.00 24.32
C VAL A 450 14.90 14.29 23.35
N ALA A 451 14.00 15.18 23.76
CA ALA A 451 12.92 15.72 22.97
C ALA A 451 13.20 17.20 22.63
N PHE A 452 13.13 17.57 21.35
CA PHE A 452 13.28 18.97 20.91
C PHE A 452 12.48 19.26 19.63
N PRO A 453 12.00 20.50 19.44
CA PRO A 453 11.30 20.89 18.22
C PRO A 453 12.28 21.03 17.05
N ALA A 454 11.90 20.51 15.88
CA ALA A 454 12.61 20.68 14.63
C ALA A 454 11.69 21.36 13.59
N SER A 455 12.23 22.38 12.92
CA SER A 455 11.62 23.03 11.76
C SER A 455 12.36 22.61 10.49
N VAL A 456 11.65 22.10 9.49
CA VAL A 456 12.24 21.50 8.28
C VAL A 456 11.53 22.06 7.03
N PRO A 457 12.28 22.52 6.01
CA PRO A 457 11.68 23.02 4.77
C PRO A 457 10.94 21.91 3.99
N PRO A 458 10.06 22.27 3.03
CA PRO A 458 9.46 21.32 2.12
C PRO A 458 10.52 20.65 1.23
N LEU A 459 10.35 19.36 0.92
CA LEU A 459 11.26 18.53 0.08
C LEU A 459 12.74 18.83 0.34
N GLY A 460 13.14 18.72 1.60
CA GLY A 460 14.38 19.33 2.09
C GLY A 460 14.80 18.85 3.47
N PHE A 461 15.91 19.37 3.97
CA PHE A 461 16.41 19.03 5.30
C PHE A 461 16.89 20.24 6.11
N SER A 462 17.01 20.01 7.42
CA SER A 462 17.68 20.89 8.38
C SER A 462 18.65 20.07 9.23
N THR A 463 19.78 20.67 9.64
CA THR A 463 20.78 20.02 10.50
C THR A 463 20.75 20.59 11.93
N TYR A 464 20.81 19.69 12.91
CA TYR A 464 20.90 19.98 14.35
C TYR A 464 22.13 19.30 14.96
N PHE A 465 22.60 19.80 16.10
CA PHE A 465 23.77 19.28 16.80
C PHE A 465 23.46 18.98 18.26
N ILE A 466 23.77 17.76 18.72
CA ILE A 466 23.65 17.36 20.13
C ILE A 466 25.06 17.17 20.69
N SER A 467 25.41 17.95 21.70
CA SER A 467 26.75 18.05 22.29
C SER A 467 26.69 18.09 23.82
N SER A 468 27.76 17.69 24.51
CA SER A 468 27.82 17.91 25.97
C SER A 468 28.03 19.39 26.31
N GLY A 469 27.37 19.90 27.36
CA GLY A 469 27.49 21.30 27.75
C GLY A 469 26.98 21.61 29.16
N LYS A 470 27.26 22.83 29.64
CA LYS A 470 26.98 23.27 31.03
C LYS A 470 25.53 23.69 31.29
N ARG A 471 24.75 23.96 30.25
CA ARG A 471 23.37 24.42 30.33
C ARG A 471 22.47 23.34 29.76
N SER A 472 22.24 22.32 30.57
CA SER A 472 21.62 21.07 30.12
C SER A 472 20.16 21.22 29.71
N ALA A 473 19.72 20.37 28.78
CA ALA A 473 18.30 20.13 28.51
C ALA A 473 17.50 19.89 29.79
N SER A 474 16.26 20.37 29.82
CA SER A 474 15.43 20.32 31.03
C SER A 474 14.94 18.91 31.34
N ILE A 475 15.41 18.32 32.43
CA ILE A 475 14.94 17.01 32.90
C ILE A 475 13.47 17.12 33.29
N SER A 476 12.63 16.23 32.76
CA SER A 476 11.21 16.18 33.07
C SER A 476 10.97 15.93 34.56
N SER A 477 10.08 16.73 35.14
CA SER A 477 9.63 16.51 36.51
C SER A 477 8.75 15.25 36.54
N THR A 478 9.14 14.28 37.38
CA THR A 478 8.46 13.00 37.53
C THR A 478 7.57 13.03 38.77
N SER A 479 6.33 12.56 38.64
CA SER A 479 5.38 12.40 39.75
C SER A 479 4.56 11.13 39.58
N THR A 480 4.05 10.56 40.68
CA THR A 480 3.14 9.39 40.66
C THR A 480 1.76 9.79 41.17
N LEU A 481 0.71 9.21 40.58
CA LEU A 481 -0.64 9.43 41.05
C LEU A 481 -0.98 8.50 42.23
N ASN A 482 -0.80 8.99 43.45
CA ASN A 482 -1.06 8.20 44.66
C ASN A 482 -2.53 8.30 45.08
N SER A 483 -3.23 7.17 45.18
CA SER A 483 -4.64 7.08 45.61
C SER A 483 -4.85 7.14 47.13
N GLN A 484 -3.77 7.17 47.93
CA GLN A 484 -3.83 7.21 49.40
C GLN A 484 -3.76 8.65 49.95
N GLY A 485 -4.92 9.29 50.09
CA GLY A 485 -5.10 10.58 50.78
C GLY A 485 -6.55 11.06 50.69
N SER A 486 -7.06 11.79 51.69
CA SER A 486 -8.46 12.24 51.72
C SER A 486 -8.80 13.41 50.77
N GLU A 487 -7.90 13.74 49.84
CA GLU A 487 -8.13 14.66 48.73
C GLU A 487 -7.76 13.96 47.42
N SER A 488 -8.72 13.26 46.83
CA SER A 488 -8.63 12.71 45.48
C SER A 488 -8.63 13.85 44.45
N ARG A 489 -7.48 14.46 44.20
CA ARG A 489 -7.35 15.54 43.21
C ARG A 489 -7.27 14.95 41.81
N ASN A 490 -8.24 15.25 40.95
CA ASN A 490 -8.17 14.97 39.52
C ASN A 490 -6.89 15.59 38.94
N LEU A 491 -6.15 14.81 38.16
CA LEU A 491 -4.85 15.19 37.62
C LEU A 491 -5.01 15.78 36.22
N GLN A 492 -4.51 16.98 35.98
CA GLN A 492 -4.42 17.56 34.65
C GLN A 492 -3.01 17.41 34.04
N VAL A 493 -2.95 17.08 32.76
CA VAL A 493 -1.75 17.14 31.90
C VAL A 493 -2.08 17.89 30.60
N GLY A 494 -1.07 18.42 29.93
CA GLY A 494 -1.20 19.31 28.78
C GLY A 494 -0.98 20.78 29.17
N GLN A 495 0.13 21.33 28.70
CA GLN A 495 0.54 22.72 28.94
C GLN A 495 0.02 23.71 27.88
N GLY A 496 -0.58 23.20 26.80
CA GLY A 496 -1.17 23.98 25.72
C GLY A 496 -2.68 24.17 25.84
N HIS A 497 -3.35 24.27 24.69
CA HIS A 497 -4.81 24.35 24.58
C HIS A 497 -5.49 23.02 24.90
N LEU A 498 -4.90 21.90 24.45
CA LEU A 498 -5.32 20.56 24.80
C LEU A 498 -4.90 20.20 26.23
N LYS A 499 -5.89 19.74 27.00
CA LYS A 499 -5.78 19.31 28.39
C LYS A 499 -6.52 18.00 28.60
N LEU A 500 -5.84 17.05 29.20
CA LEU A 500 -6.38 15.74 29.57
C LEU A 500 -6.49 15.66 31.09
N GLN A 501 -7.61 15.15 31.60
CA GLN A 501 -7.81 14.94 33.04
C GLN A 501 -7.93 13.46 33.38
N TYR A 502 -7.13 13.00 34.34
CA TYR A 502 -7.16 11.65 34.87
C TYR A 502 -7.83 11.65 36.24
N ASP A 503 -8.68 10.65 36.49
CA ASP A 503 -9.29 10.43 37.79
C ASP A 503 -8.30 9.81 38.80
N ALA A 504 -8.73 9.62 40.05
CA ALA A 504 -7.90 9.04 41.10
C ALA A 504 -7.56 7.54 40.91
N ALA A 505 -8.21 6.84 39.98
CA ALA A 505 -7.86 5.48 39.57
C ALA A 505 -6.83 5.46 38.43
N GLY A 506 -6.45 6.63 37.90
CA GLY A 506 -5.51 6.75 36.79
C GLY A 506 -6.15 6.53 35.42
N ALA A 507 -7.48 6.56 35.32
CA ALA A 507 -8.20 6.50 34.06
C ALA A 507 -8.38 7.93 33.48
N LEU A 508 -8.18 8.08 32.18
CA LEU A 508 -8.47 9.32 31.46
C LEU A 508 -9.99 9.52 31.46
N SER A 509 -10.46 10.61 32.10
CA SER A 509 -11.88 10.87 32.39
C SER A 509 -12.46 12.10 31.66
N GLN A 510 -11.61 13.07 31.28
CA GLN A 510 -12.05 14.24 30.52
C GLN A 510 -11.02 14.69 29.47
N TYR A 511 -11.53 15.01 28.28
CA TYR A 511 -10.82 15.73 27.22
C TYR A 511 -11.32 17.18 27.18
N SER A 512 -10.42 18.15 27.14
CA SER A 512 -10.74 19.58 27.01
C SER A 512 -9.74 20.26 26.06
N ASP A 513 -10.19 20.82 24.95
CA ASP A 513 -9.37 21.65 24.06
C ASP A 513 -9.98 23.07 23.98
N SER A 514 -9.23 24.06 24.48
CA SER A 514 -9.65 25.46 24.57
C SER A 514 -8.87 26.34 23.59
N LYS A 515 -9.35 26.44 22.35
CA LYS A 515 -8.76 27.26 21.28
C LYS A 515 -9.41 28.63 21.21
N THR A 516 -8.58 29.68 21.27
CA THR A 516 -8.91 30.95 20.64
C THR A 516 -8.68 30.79 19.14
N GLN A 517 -9.71 30.99 18.31
CA GLN A 517 -9.54 30.87 16.86
C GLN A 517 -8.70 32.05 16.35
N PHE A 518 -7.43 31.79 16.03
CA PHE A 518 -6.61 32.76 15.31
C PHE A 518 -7.04 32.76 13.84
N CYS A 519 -7.45 33.90 13.30
CA CYS A 519 -7.88 34.03 11.90
C CYS A 519 -6.71 33.92 10.91
N LEU A 520 -6.21 32.70 10.72
CA LEU A 520 -5.35 32.33 9.60
C LEU A 520 -6.22 31.94 8.40
N LEU A 521 -6.79 32.94 7.72
CA LEU A 521 -7.04 33.01 6.26
C LEU A 521 -8.01 34.15 5.88
N SER A 522 -7.46 35.25 5.38
CA SER A 522 -7.92 36.03 4.20
C SER A 522 -7.40 37.48 4.27
N ARG A 523 -7.33 38.16 3.12
CA ARG A 523 -6.99 39.60 3.04
C ARG A 523 -8.20 40.48 3.42
N ILE A 524 -8.78 40.24 4.58
CA ILE A 524 -9.88 41.03 5.15
C ILE A 524 -9.48 41.41 6.57
N THR A 525 -9.58 42.69 6.90
CA THR A 525 -9.24 43.24 8.22
C THR A 525 -10.24 42.76 9.28
N CYS A 526 -9.87 41.74 10.05
CA CYS A 526 -10.55 41.41 11.29
C CYS A 526 -10.23 42.47 12.35
N THR A 527 -11.22 43.28 12.72
CA THR A 527 -11.16 44.16 13.90
C THR A 527 -11.13 43.31 15.18
N GLN A 528 -10.29 43.68 16.16
CA GLN A 528 -9.93 42.87 17.33
C GLN A 528 -11.08 42.45 18.28
N GLU A 529 -12.31 42.91 18.08
CA GLU A 529 -13.37 42.85 19.09
C GLU A 529 -14.26 41.58 19.04
N SER A 530 -14.00 40.60 18.16
CA SER A 530 -14.83 39.37 18.09
C SER A 530 -14.11 38.12 17.55
N LEU A 531 -12.98 37.72 18.14
CA LEU A 531 -12.44 36.38 17.92
C LEU A 531 -13.30 35.33 18.66
N PRO A 532 -13.92 34.36 17.96
CA PRO A 532 -14.70 33.33 18.63
C PRO A 532 -13.78 32.37 19.42
N TYR A 533 -14.05 32.27 20.71
CA TYR A 533 -13.43 31.29 21.60
C TYR A 533 -14.20 29.96 21.48
N PHE A 534 -13.51 28.91 21.04
CA PHE A 534 -14.07 27.57 20.93
C PHE A 534 -13.47 26.65 21.98
N LYS A 535 -14.34 26.00 22.75
CA LYS A 535 -13.98 25.03 23.77
C LYS A 535 -14.66 23.71 23.48
N VAL A 536 -13.88 22.70 23.12
CA VAL A 536 -14.37 21.32 22.95
C VAL A 536 -14.14 20.59 24.26
N GLU A 537 -15.22 20.15 24.90
CA GLU A 537 -15.15 19.27 26.07
C GLU A 537 -15.92 17.97 25.83
N ALA A 538 -15.34 16.86 26.25
CA ALA A 538 -15.97 15.55 26.23
C ALA A 538 -15.66 14.80 27.52
N ASN A 539 -16.68 14.17 28.08
CA ASN A 539 -16.47 13.03 28.96
C ASN A 539 -15.83 11.94 28.12
N PHE A 540 -14.75 11.38 28.63
CA PHE A 540 -13.88 10.50 27.88
C PHE A 540 -13.55 9.30 28.77
N GLU A 541 -13.53 8.11 28.19
CA GLU A 541 -13.07 6.91 28.88
C GLU A 541 -12.33 6.04 27.87
N GLN A 542 -11.11 5.63 28.21
CA GLN A 542 -10.32 4.71 27.39
C GLN A 542 -10.13 3.39 28.12
N LYS A 543 -10.41 2.30 27.41
CA LYS A 543 -10.41 0.93 27.93
C LYS A 543 -9.64 -0.01 27.01
N TYR A 544 -9.31 -1.16 27.56
CA TYR A 544 -8.86 -2.34 26.83
C TYR A 544 -9.82 -3.50 27.08
N LYS A 545 -10.03 -4.31 26.06
CA LYS A 545 -10.76 -5.58 26.12
C LYS A 545 -10.11 -6.57 25.16
N TYR A 546 -10.32 -7.86 25.38
CA TYR A 546 -10.07 -8.84 24.32
C TYR A 546 -11.33 -9.65 24.04
N TYR A 547 -11.49 -10.04 22.79
CA TYR A 547 -12.42 -11.08 22.41
C TYR A 547 -11.73 -12.44 22.56
N ILE A 548 -12.47 -13.42 23.08
CA ILE A 548 -12.05 -14.82 23.01
C ILE A 548 -12.42 -15.32 21.62
N GLY A 549 -11.44 -15.79 20.86
CA GLY A 549 -11.68 -16.38 19.54
C GLY A 549 -12.42 -17.71 19.66
N GLN A 550 -13.44 -17.93 18.83
CA GLN A 550 -14.14 -19.22 18.80
C GLN A 550 -13.21 -20.34 18.35
N ASP A 551 -13.31 -21.48 19.03
CA ASP A 551 -12.41 -22.63 18.90
C ASP A 551 -12.80 -23.62 17.78
N GLY A 552 -13.96 -23.44 17.17
CA GLY A 552 -14.53 -24.40 16.20
C GLY A 552 -15.23 -25.60 16.86
N GLY A 553 -15.44 -25.57 18.18
CA GLY A 553 -16.23 -26.57 18.89
C GLY A 553 -17.75 -26.37 18.73
N GLY A 554 -18.49 -27.48 18.65
CA GLY A 554 -19.95 -27.52 18.61
C GLY A 554 -20.51 -27.78 17.21
N ASP A 555 -21.75 -27.34 16.96
CA ASP A 555 -22.51 -27.64 15.74
C ASP A 555 -22.02 -26.87 14.49
N ASP A 556 -21.22 -25.82 14.67
CA ASP A 556 -20.63 -25.03 13.59
C ASP A 556 -19.10 -24.92 13.80
N PRO A 557 -18.30 -25.62 12.96
CA PRO A 557 -16.87 -25.78 13.16
C PRO A 557 -16.03 -24.53 12.83
N GLN A 558 -16.64 -23.40 12.44
CA GLN A 558 -15.89 -22.19 12.08
C GLN A 558 -15.10 -21.63 13.27
N ALA A 559 -13.77 -21.74 13.27
CA ALA A 559 -12.93 -21.08 14.27
C ALA A 559 -12.65 -19.60 13.90
N SER A 560 -12.15 -18.83 14.87
CA SER A 560 -11.44 -17.56 14.61
C SER A 560 -9.98 -17.89 14.22
N GLY A 561 -9.46 -17.29 13.15
CA GLY A 561 -8.13 -17.61 12.61
C GLY A 561 -7.49 -16.42 11.89
N ALA A 562 -6.56 -16.67 10.96
CA ALA A 562 -5.83 -15.62 10.26
C ALA A 562 -6.74 -14.69 9.43
N TYR A 563 -7.76 -15.25 8.78
CA TYR A 563 -8.73 -14.53 7.95
C TYR A 563 -9.92 -14.04 8.78
N ILE A 564 -10.50 -14.96 9.55
CA ILE A 564 -11.83 -14.83 10.15
C ILE A 564 -11.75 -14.31 11.57
N PHE A 565 -12.67 -13.42 11.90
CA PHE A 565 -12.97 -12.99 13.27
C PHE A 565 -14.32 -13.54 13.68
N ARG A 566 -14.33 -14.53 14.58
CA ARG A 566 -15.54 -15.10 15.19
C ARG A 566 -15.41 -15.01 16.71
N PRO A 567 -15.85 -13.91 17.34
CA PRO A 567 -15.77 -13.76 18.79
C PRO A 567 -16.77 -14.69 19.50
N LYS A 568 -16.28 -15.47 20.45
CA LYS A 568 -17.06 -16.35 21.34
C LYS A 568 -17.61 -15.58 22.55
N ASP A 569 -16.75 -14.76 23.17
CA ASP A 569 -17.06 -13.95 24.34
C ASP A 569 -16.15 -12.70 24.38
N VAL A 570 -16.41 -11.77 25.29
CA VAL A 570 -15.67 -10.51 25.44
C VAL A 570 -15.25 -10.26 26.89
N VAL A 571 -13.94 -10.13 27.12
CA VAL A 571 -13.37 -9.92 28.46
C VAL A 571 -12.83 -8.49 28.57
N PRO A 572 -13.42 -7.64 29.43
CA PRO A 572 -12.87 -6.32 29.71
C PRO A 572 -11.59 -6.44 30.53
N ILE A 573 -10.51 -5.79 30.10
CA ILE A 573 -9.26 -5.71 30.86
C ILE A 573 -9.41 -4.59 31.89
N LYS A 574 -9.20 -4.93 33.15
CA LYS A 574 -9.09 -3.96 34.24
C LYS A 574 -7.63 -3.53 34.35
N THR A 575 -7.40 -2.25 34.65
CA THR A 575 -6.10 -1.80 35.15
C THR A 575 -5.84 -2.51 36.48
N ASP A 576 -4.69 -3.14 36.66
CA ASP A 576 -4.38 -3.89 37.90
C ASP A 576 -4.40 -3.01 39.15
N GLY A 577 -4.23 -1.68 38.99
CA GLY A 577 -4.30 -0.68 40.06
C GLY A 577 -3.13 -0.72 41.05
N GLN A 578 -2.29 -1.75 40.99
CA GLN A 578 -1.11 -1.95 41.83
C GLN A 578 0.02 -0.98 41.48
N VAL A 579 0.12 -0.55 40.22
CA VAL A 579 1.13 0.41 39.74
C VAL A 579 0.44 1.76 39.49
N PRO A 580 0.71 2.80 40.30
CA PRO A 580 0.16 4.12 40.05
C PRO A 580 0.74 4.71 38.74
N PRO A 581 -0.06 5.43 37.93
CA PRO A 581 0.45 6.09 36.74
C PRO A 581 1.64 7.01 37.05
N MET A 582 2.69 6.92 36.24
CA MET A 582 3.83 7.83 36.27
C MET A 582 3.58 8.97 35.28
N ILE A 583 3.84 10.20 35.74
CA ILE A 583 3.54 11.43 35.03
C ILE A 583 4.84 12.20 34.86
N LEU A 584 5.22 12.44 33.62
CA LEU A 584 6.37 13.26 33.23
C LEU A 584 5.86 14.60 32.72
N ARG A 585 6.35 15.71 33.28
CA ARG A 585 6.06 17.07 32.78
C ARG A 585 7.35 17.81 32.46
N GLY A 586 7.40 18.44 31.29
CA GLY A 586 8.54 19.26 30.86
C GLY A 586 8.18 20.26 29.77
N PRO A 587 9.12 21.12 29.36
CA PRO A 587 8.82 22.31 28.57
C PRO A 587 8.40 22.04 27.12
N ILE A 588 8.49 20.81 26.61
CA ILE A 588 8.14 20.41 25.24
C ILE A 588 6.89 19.51 25.21
N LEU A 589 6.72 18.62 26.19
CA LEU A 589 5.59 17.69 26.26
C LEU A 589 5.35 17.16 27.69
N ASP A 590 4.12 16.68 27.92
CA ASP A 590 3.77 15.85 29.08
C ASP A 590 3.52 14.39 28.63
N GLU A 591 3.97 13.41 29.42
CA GLU A 591 3.67 11.98 29.22
C GLU A 591 2.96 11.39 30.45
N VAL A 592 1.98 10.52 30.23
CA VAL A 592 1.33 9.69 31.27
C VAL A 592 1.54 8.21 30.92
N HIS A 593 2.28 7.53 31.78
CA HIS A 593 2.67 6.13 31.66
C HIS A 593 1.78 5.26 32.52
N GLN A 594 1.18 4.24 31.92
CA GLN A 594 0.21 3.35 32.56
C GLN A 594 0.60 1.89 32.29
N GLN A 595 0.93 1.14 33.34
CA GLN A 595 0.91 -0.32 33.29
C GLN A 595 -0.56 -0.73 33.41
N ILE A 596 -1.17 -1.23 32.34
CA ILE A 596 -2.57 -1.66 32.36
C ILE A 596 -2.67 -3.02 33.03
N ASN A 597 -1.89 -3.98 32.53
CA ASN A 597 -1.70 -5.31 33.11
C ASN A 597 -0.27 -5.81 32.76
N PRO A 598 0.15 -7.05 33.09
CA PRO A 598 1.54 -7.49 32.85
C PRO A 598 2.00 -7.50 31.39
N TRP A 599 1.09 -7.49 30.42
CA TRP A 599 1.36 -7.61 28.98
C TRP A 599 0.82 -6.43 28.15
N ILE A 600 0.32 -5.36 28.81
CA ILE A 600 -0.15 -4.13 28.18
C ILE A 600 0.41 -2.93 28.93
N TYR A 601 1.22 -2.13 28.22
CA TYR A 601 1.75 -0.86 28.69
C TYR A 601 1.37 0.26 27.73
N GLN A 602 0.98 1.41 28.28
CA GLN A 602 0.51 2.56 27.51
C GLN A 602 1.26 3.83 27.91
N ILE A 603 1.60 4.66 26.93
CA ILE A 603 2.09 6.03 27.13
C ILE A 603 1.17 6.98 26.36
N THR A 604 0.45 7.83 27.10
CA THR A 604 -0.29 8.95 26.51
C THR A 604 0.60 10.18 26.49
N ARG A 605 0.71 10.88 25.35
CA ARG A 605 1.56 12.07 25.17
C ARG A 605 0.74 13.26 24.71
N VAL A 606 1.03 14.42 25.31
CA VAL A 606 0.49 15.73 24.92
C VAL A 606 1.67 16.68 24.67
N TYR A 607 1.94 16.95 23.40
CA TYR A 607 2.99 17.90 23.01
C TYR A 607 2.51 19.35 23.14
N LYS A 608 3.38 20.24 23.62
CA LYS A 608 3.11 21.68 23.72
C LYS A 608 2.81 22.25 22.33
N GLY A 609 1.69 22.96 22.22
CA GLY A 609 1.26 23.58 20.96
C GLY A 609 0.64 22.63 19.92
N LYS A 610 0.65 21.31 20.14
CA LYS A 610 -0.16 20.36 19.35
C LYS A 610 -1.54 20.20 19.99
N ASP A 611 -2.52 19.84 19.18
CA ASP A 611 -3.95 19.83 19.53
C ASP A 611 -4.59 18.43 19.40
N TYR A 612 -3.76 17.39 19.43
CA TYR A 612 -4.14 15.97 19.42
C TYR A 612 -3.43 15.21 20.55
N MET A 613 -4.02 14.08 20.94
CA MET A 613 -3.43 13.10 21.85
C MET A 613 -2.70 12.03 21.04
N GLU A 614 -1.43 11.74 21.36
CA GLU A 614 -0.74 10.53 20.88
C GLU A 614 -0.84 9.45 21.97
N THR A 615 -1.29 8.25 21.60
CA THR A 615 -1.21 7.08 22.47
C THR A 615 -0.28 6.04 21.85
N GLU A 616 0.82 5.75 22.54
CA GLU A 616 1.70 4.63 22.24
C GLU A 616 1.33 3.43 23.11
N PHE A 617 1.19 2.26 22.49
CA PHE A 617 0.90 1.00 23.16
C PHE A 617 2.04 0.00 22.94
N ILE A 618 2.34 -0.78 23.97
CA ILE A 618 3.15 -1.99 23.92
C ILE A 618 2.24 -3.13 24.35
N VAL A 619 2.06 -4.12 23.47
CA VAL A 619 1.13 -5.24 23.66
C VAL A 619 1.84 -6.56 23.41
N GLY A 620 1.86 -7.40 24.43
CA GLY A 620 2.33 -8.79 24.40
C GLY A 620 3.47 -9.07 25.41
N PRO A 621 3.86 -10.35 25.56
CA PRO A 621 3.29 -11.52 24.90
C PRO A 621 1.83 -11.75 25.28
N ILE A 622 0.95 -11.97 24.31
CA ILE A 622 -0.46 -12.27 24.61
C ILE A 622 -0.51 -13.65 25.29
N PRO A 623 -1.00 -13.79 26.53
CA PRO A 623 -1.01 -15.07 27.25
C PRO A 623 -2.03 -16.02 26.63
N ILE A 624 -1.69 -17.31 26.60
CA ILE A 624 -2.54 -18.40 26.06
C ILE A 624 -2.55 -19.64 26.97
N ASP A 625 -1.98 -19.53 28.17
CA ASP A 625 -1.85 -20.64 29.14
C ASP A 625 -3.21 -21.08 29.73
N ASP A 626 -4.26 -20.30 29.44
CA ASP A 626 -5.67 -20.56 29.69
C ASP A 626 -6.37 -21.26 28.50
N GLU A 627 -5.61 -21.71 27.49
CA GLU A 627 -6.09 -22.36 26.26
C GLU A 627 -7.06 -21.50 25.42
N ASN A 628 -7.09 -20.18 25.64
CA ASN A 628 -7.96 -19.26 24.90
C ASN A 628 -7.17 -18.36 23.94
N GLY A 629 -7.52 -18.39 22.65
CA GLY A 629 -7.08 -17.39 21.67
C GLY A 629 -7.69 -16.02 21.98
N LYS A 630 -6.91 -14.95 21.84
CA LYS A 630 -7.30 -13.58 22.25
C LYS A 630 -7.05 -12.54 21.16
N GLU A 631 -8.03 -11.67 20.98
CA GLU A 631 -8.04 -10.61 19.99
C GLU A 631 -8.24 -9.27 20.73
N LEU A 632 -7.14 -8.54 20.97
CA LEU A 632 -7.11 -7.34 21.80
C LEU A 632 -7.59 -6.11 21.03
N SER A 633 -8.55 -5.39 21.60
CA SER A 633 -8.96 -4.05 21.13
C SER A 633 -8.84 -3.00 22.24
N THR A 634 -8.53 -1.77 21.85
CA THR A 634 -8.76 -0.60 22.70
C THR A 634 -10.09 0.04 22.33
N GLU A 635 -10.80 0.54 23.34
CA GLU A 635 -12.08 1.25 23.21
C GLU A 635 -11.91 2.70 23.66
N ILE A 636 -12.38 3.64 22.83
CA ILE A 636 -12.59 5.04 23.18
C ILE A 636 -14.09 5.26 23.33
N ILE A 637 -14.52 5.71 24.50
CA ILE A 637 -15.94 5.91 24.85
C ILE A 637 -16.17 7.37 25.21
N THR A 638 -17.25 7.93 24.65
CA THR A 638 -17.72 9.30 24.90
C THR A 638 -19.23 9.32 25.05
N SER A 639 -19.80 10.47 25.41
CA SER A 639 -21.25 10.69 25.43
C SER A 639 -21.84 11.14 24.07
N MET A 640 -21.12 10.97 22.95
CA MET A 640 -21.56 11.43 21.63
C MET A 640 -22.74 10.61 21.09
N ALA A 641 -23.78 11.27 20.59
CA ALA A 641 -24.99 10.62 20.06
C ALA A 641 -24.80 10.21 18.58
N THR A 642 -23.96 9.20 18.33
CA THR A 642 -23.51 8.86 16.96
C THR A 642 -24.53 8.09 16.10
N ASN A 643 -25.67 7.68 16.68
CA ASN A 643 -26.81 7.08 15.98
C ASN A 643 -26.41 5.96 15.00
N LYS A 644 -25.74 4.93 15.54
CA LYS A 644 -25.15 3.79 14.81
C LYS A 644 -24.15 4.13 13.68
N THR A 645 -23.83 5.41 13.46
CA THR A 645 -23.03 5.88 12.32
C THR A 645 -21.57 6.05 12.74
N PHE A 646 -20.67 5.60 11.88
CA PHE A 646 -19.23 5.85 11.94
C PHE A 646 -18.66 5.91 10.53
N TYR A 647 -17.41 6.32 10.38
CA TYR A 647 -16.77 6.50 9.07
C TYR A 647 -15.37 5.87 9.09
N THR A 648 -15.04 5.07 8.08
CA THR A 648 -13.68 4.51 7.90
C THR A 648 -13.15 4.86 6.51
N ASP A 649 -11.85 5.02 6.37
CA ASP A 649 -11.23 5.25 5.07
C ASP A 649 -11.32 4.02 4.14
N SER A 650 -11.31 4.26 2.83
CA SER A 650 -10.99 3.25 1.83
C SER A 650 -9.51 3.39 1.46
N SER A 651 -8.69 2.41 1.85
CA SER A 651 -7.28 2.29 1.43
C SER A 651 -6.43 3.56 1.64
N GLY A 652 -6.77 4.40 2.63
CA GLY A 652 -6.13 5.68 2.92
C GLY A 652 -6.72 6.93 2.25
N ARG A 653 -7.84 6.82 1.52
CA ARG A 653 -8.49 7.95 0.79
C ARG A 653 -9.90 8.27 1.30
N ASP A 654 -10.94 8.00 0.53
CA ASP A 654 -12.33 8.43 0.77
C ASP A 654 -12.86 7.87 2.10
N PHE A 655 -13.47 8.69 2.95
CA PHE A 655 -14.21 8.20 4.11
C PHE A 655 -15.59 7.67 3.70
N ILE A 656 -15.82 6.38 3.95
CA ILE A 656 -17.08 5.70 3.69
C ILE A 656 -17.92 5.67 4.96
N LYS A 657 -19.18 6.09 4.85
CA LYS A 657 -20.17 6.05 5.93
C LYS A 657 -20.54 4.60 6.20
N ARG A 658 -20.28 4.14 7.42
CA ARG A 658 -20.68 2.85 7.96
C ARG A 658 -21.90 3.04 8.86
N VAL A 659 -22.81 2.08 8.86
CA VAL A 659 -23.97 2.05 9.76
C VAL A 659 -24.03 0.66 10.37
N ARG A 660 -24.01 0.58 11.70
CA ARG A 660 -24.03 -0.69 12.43
C ARG A 660 -25.29 -1.50 12.10
N ASP A 661 -25.11 -2.79 11.83
CA ASP A 661 -26.17 -3.75 11.50
C ASP A 661 -26.97 -3.42 10.22
N TYR A 662 -26.32 -2.75 9.26
CA TYR A 662 -26.95 -2.29 8.01
C TYR A 662 -26.07 -2.53 6.78
N ARG A 663 -26.74 -2.73 5.65
CA ARG A 663 -26.18 -2.76 4.28
C ARG A 663 -27.15 -1.99 3.39
N SER A 664 -26.63 -1.22 2.43
CA SER A 664 -27.47 -0.33 1.60
C SER A 664 -28.17 -1.05 0.45
N GLU A 665 -27.56 -2.11 -0.07
CA GLU A 665 -27.97 -2.78 -1.29
C GLU A 665 -28.78 -4.08 -1.05
N TRP A 666 -28.64 -4.71 0.13
CA TRP A 666 -29.40 -5.91 0.52
C TRP A 666 -29.86 -5.84 1.98
N LYS A 667 -30.88 -6.64 2.32
CA LYS A 667 -31.37 -6.76 3.70
C LYS A 667 -30.54 -7.78 4.48
N ILE A 668 -29.59 -7.31 5.28
CA ILE A 668 -28.76 -8.16 6.13
C ILE A 668 -29.57 -8.93 7.19
N GLN A 669 -29.25 -10.21 7.34
CA GLN A 669 -29.53 -11.03 8.53
C GLN A 669 -28.28 -11.02 9.42
N VAL A 670 -28.41 -10.47 10.63
CA VAL A 670 -27.28 -10.22 11.54
C VAL A 670 -26.96 -11.49 12.34
N ASN A 671 -25.99 -12.25 11.86
CA ASN A 671 -25.50 -13.47 12.52
C ASN A 671 -24.30 -13.19 13.45
N GLN A 672 -23.46 -12.22 13.10
CA GLN A 672 -22.27 -11.80 13.85
C GLN A 672 -22.31 -10.29 14.12
N PRO A 673 -22.94 -9.83 15.22
CA PRO A 673 -23.15 -8.40 15.49
C PRO A 673 -21.86 -7.62 15.83
N VAL A 674 -20.75 -8.32 16.08
CA VAL A 674 -19.43 -7.70 16.24
C VAL A 674 -18.65 -7.74 14.93
N ALA A 675 -18.29 -8.94 14.45
CA ALA A 675 -17.44 -9.10 13.27
C ALA A 675 -18.08 -8.52 11.99
N GLY A 676 -19.39 -8.67 11.81
CA GLY A 676 -20.13 -8.06 10.69
C GLY A 676 -20.20 -6.53 10.69
N ASN A 677 -19.65 -5.88 11.71
CA ASN A 677 -19.51 -4.43 11.84
C ASN A 677 -18.05 -3.96 11.92
N TYR A 678 -17.05 -4.85 11.79
CA TYR A 678 -15.65 -4.46 11.65
C TYR A 678 -15.36 -4.06 10.20
N TYR A 679 -14.54 -3.02 10.04
CA TYR A 679 -14.10 -2.50 8.75
C TYR A 679 -12.58 -2.26 8.78
N PRO A 680 -11.90 -2.30 7.61
CA PRO A 680 -10.50 -1.94 7.54
C PRO A 680 -10.29 -0.44 7.72
N ILE A 681 -9.13 -0.09 8.26
CA ILE A 681 -8.68 1.28 8.51
C ILE A 681 -7.21 1.36 8.10
N ASN A 682 -6.86 2.28 7.19
CA ASN A 682 -5.47 2.51 6.75
C ASN A 682 -4.99 3.95 7.02
N LEU A 683 -5.92 4.88 7.20
CA LEU A 683 -5.71 6.26 7.62
C LEU A 683 -6.37 6.48 8.99
N GLY A 684 -7.66 6.17 9.12
CA GLY A 684 -8.39 6.43 10.36
C GLY A 684 -9.88 6.09 10.36
N ILE A 685 -10.47 6.29 11.53
CA ILE A 685 -11.90 6.13 11.83
C ILE A 685 -12.41 7.37 12.55
N TYR A 686 -13.63 7.82 12.24
CA TYR A 686 -14.25 8.90 12.99
C TYR A 686 -15.76 8.70 13.22
N VAL A 687 -16.28 9.40 14.22
CA VAL A 687 -17.71 9.50 14.54
C VAL A 687 -18.10 10.97 14.74
N GLU A 688 -19.37 11.29 14.51
CA GLU A 688 -19.92 12.63 14.69
C GLU A 688 -21.28 12.57 15.42
N ASP A 689 -21.68 13.67 16.07
CA ASP A 689 -22.97 13.78 16.78
C ASP A 689 -23.82 15.00 16.38
N GLY A 690 -23.46 15.70 15.30
CA GLY A 690 -24.08 16.96 14.90
C GLY A 690 -23.53 18.20 15.61
N SER A 691 -22.54 18.05 16.49
CA SER A 691 -21.83 19.15 17.15
C SER A 691 -20.30 19.00 17.12
N LYS A 692 -19.81 17.75 17.26
CA LYS A 692 -18.40 17.39 17.34
C LYS A 692 -18.08 16.24 16.40
N GLU A 693 -16.81 16.12 16.05
CA GLU A 693 -16.20 14.96 15.39
C GLU A 693 -15.11 14.40 16.29
N LEU A 694 -15.20 13.12 16.69
CA LEU A 694 -14.11 12.36 17.30
C LEU A 694 -13.42 11.55 16.22
N SER A 695 -12.14 11.82 15.98
CA SER A 695 -11.31 11.17 14.96
C SER A 695 -10.14 10.42 15.58
N ILE A 696 -9.84 9.23 15.06
CA ILE A 696 -8.63 8.46 15.40
C ILE A 696 -7.87 8.11 14.11
N LEU A 697 -6.58 8.43 14.07
CA LEU A 697 -5.66 8.06 12.99
C LEU A 697 -4.70 6.95 13.45
N VAL A 698 -4.29 6.08 12.53
CA VAL A 698 -3.59 4.82 12.83
C VAL A 698 -2.21 4.73 12.17
N ASP A 699 -1.22 4.15 12.86
CA ASP A 699 0.15 4.03 12.37
C ASP A 699 0.39 2.84 11.40
N ARG A 700 -0.62 2.00 11.21
CA ARG A 700 -0.64 0.80 10.36
C ARG A 700 -2.08 0.44 10.00
N SER A 701 -2.24 -0.46 9.05
CA SER A 701 -3.53 -1.08 8.72
C SER A 701 -4.08 -1.86 9.92
N VAL A 702 -5.34 -1.62 10.30
CA VAL A 702 -6.02 -2.28 11.44
C VAL A 702 -7.51 -2.47 11.18
N GLY A 703 -8.13 -3.43 11.86
CA GLY A 703 -9.59 -3.54 11.94
C GLY A 703 -10.16 -2.66 13.05
N GLY A 704 -11.25 -1.95 12.78
CA GLY A 704 -11.97 -1.17 13.79
C GLY A 704 -13.46 -1.01 13.51
N SER A 705 -14.18 -0.48 14.50
CA SER A 705 -15.64 -0.40 14.49
C SER A 705 -16.19 0.66 15.45
N SER A 706 -17.51 0.86 15.41
CA SER A 706 -18.31 1.48 16.46
C SER A 706 -19.43 0.50 16.82
N ILE A 707 -19.21 -0.32 17.85
CA ILE A 707 -20.15 -1.37 18.31
C ILE A 707 -21.24 -0.79 19.22
N LYS A 708 -20.98 0.38 19.83
CA LYS A 708 -21.96 1.16 20.61
C LYS A 708 -21.92 2.63 20.18
N ASP A 709 -23.02 3.34 20.39
CA ASP A 709 -23.08 4.77 20.09
C ASP A 709 -22.14 5.54 21.04
N GLY A 710 -21.47 6.56 20.52
CA GLY A 710 -20.45 7.33 21.25
C GLY A 710 -19.12 6.60 21.44
N GLN A 711 -18.95 5.40 20.86
CA GLN A 711 -17.77 4.56 21.02
C GLN A 711 -17.08 4.26 19.68
N ILE A 712 -15.74 4.20 19.71
CA ILE A 712 -14.87 3.65 18.67
C ILE A 712 -14.04 2.53 19.31
N GLU A 713 -13.81 1.44 18.58
CA GLU A 713 -12.79 0.45 18.91
C GLU A 713 -11.85 0.19 17.75
N ILE A 714 -10.60 -0.13 18.10
CA ILE A 714 -9.54 -0.52 17.17
C ILE A 714 -8.89 -1.78 17.75
N MET A 715 -8.87 -2.85 16.95
CA MET A 715 -8.17 -4.09 17.30
C MET A 715 -6.68 -3.91 17.02
N LEU A 716 -5.85 -4.15 18.03
CA LEU A 716 -4.42 -3.84 18.01
C LEU A 716 -3.55 -5.08 17.74
N HIS A 717 -3.93 -6.23 18.30
CA HIS A 717 -3.16 -7.48 18.19
C HIS A 717 -4.04 -8.72 18.36
N ARG A 718 -3.63 -9.85 17.77
CA ARG A 718 -4.36 -11.13 17.78
C ARG A 718 -3.36 -12.26 17.99
N ARG A 719 -3.69 -13.22 18.87
CA ARG A 719 -2.99 -14.51 18.99
C ARG A 719 -4.02 -15.61 19.15
N LEU A 720 -4.06 -16.55 18.20
CA LEU A 720 -5.11 -17.56 18.07
C LEU A 720 -4.49 -18.96 18.05
N LEU A 721 -5.29 -19.95 18.44
CA LEU A 721 -4.84 -21.34 18.66
C LEU A 721 -5.36 -22.33 17.61
N ASN A 722 -6.20 -21.87 16.68
CA ASN A 722 -6.85 -22.68 15.66
C ASN A 722 -6.66 -22.05 14.27
N ASP A 723 -6.67 -22.90 13.24
CA ASP A 723 -6.87 -22.51 11.85
C ASP A 723 -8.37 -22.28 11.58
N ASP A 724 -8.72 -21.34 10.71
CA ASP A 724 -10.12 -21.01 10.39
C ASP A 724 -10.68 -21.75 9.16
N GLY A 725 -9.95 -22.74 8.64
CA GLY A 725 -10.40 -23.61 7.56
C GLY A 725 -10.40 -22.95 6.18
N ARG A 726 -9.54 -21.95 5.94
CA ARG A 726 -9.43 -21.23 4.65
C ARG A 726 -8.16 -21.51 3.83
N GLY A 727 -7.33 -22.47 4.27
CA GLY A 727 -6.25 -23.05 3.44
C GLY A 727 -4.84 -22.73 3.91
N VAL A 728 -4.64 -21.71 4.75
CA VAL A 728 -3.32 -21.43 5.37
C VAL A 728 -2.83 -22.60 6.23
N ALA A 729 -3.76 -23.36 6.85
CA ALA A 729 -3.51 -24.56 7.65
C ALA A 729 -2.51 -24.31 8.79
N GLU A 730 -2.60 -23.13 9.42
CA GLU A 730 -1.75 -22.65 10.52
C GLU A 730 -2.56 -21.69 11.40
N ALA A 731 -2.52 -21.89 12.72
CA ALA A 731 -3.06 -20.91 13.66
C ALA A 731 -2.23 -19.62 13.65
N LEU A 732 -2.88 -18.47 13.88
CA LEU A 732 -2.20 -17.18 14.01
C LEU A 732 -1.49 -17.08 15.37
N GLU A 733 -0.39 -17.81 15.53
CA GLU A 733 0.34 -17.96 16.80
C GLU A 733 1.78 -17.40 16.72
N GLU A 734 1.91 -16.12 16.35
CA GLU A 734 3.20 -15.46 16.12
C GLU A 734 4.12 -15.47 17.36
N LYS A 735 5.39 -15.83 17.17
CA LYS A 735 6.40 -15.97 18.23
C LYS A 735 7.73 -15.28 17.89
N VAL A 736 8.47 -14.88 18.92
CA VAL A 736 9.88 -14.46 18.85
C VAL A 736 10.72 -15.41 19.69
N CYS A 737 11.69 -16.07 19.06
CA CYS A 737 12.56 -17.07 19.67
C CYS A 737 14.00 -16.56 19.85
N LEU A 738 14.60 -16.84 21.00
CA LEU A 738 15.98 -16.51 21.37
C LEU A 738 16.54 -17.61 22.27
N ASP A 739 17.74 -18.12 21.98
CA ASP A 739 18.42 -19.14 22.79
C ASP A 739 17.49 -20.32 23.18
N ASP A 740 16.78 -20.87 22.18
CA ASP A 740 15.75 -21.92 22.31
C ASP A 740 14.50 -21.56 23.17
N GLN A 741 14.37 -20.30 23.62
CA GLN A 741 13.17 -19.79 24.30
C GLN A 741 12.28 -18.97 23.36
N CYS A 742 11.04 -19.43 23.14
CA CYS A 742 10.05 -18.76 22.29
C CYS A 742 8.92 -18.17 23.12
N GLU A 743 8.60 -16.89 22.89
CA GLU A 743 7.44 -16.21 23.49
C GLU A 743 6.54 -15.63 22.41
N GLY A 744 5.27 -15.38 22.72
CA GLY A 744 4.33 -14.73 21.81
C GLY A 744 4.81 -13.33 21.40
N LEU A 745 4.62 -12.97 20.13
CA LEU A 745 5.10 -11.70 19.57
C LEU A 745 4.58 -10.49 20.35
N VAL A 746 5.51 -9.62 20.74
CA VAL A 746 5.22 -8.32 21.34
C VAL A 746 5.24 -7.25 20.24
N ILE A 747 4.22 -6.39 20.21
CA ILE A 747 4.17 -5.27 19.27
C ILE A 747 4.20 -3.93 20.02
N GLN A 748 4.78 -2.93 19.37
CA GLN A 748 4.65 -1.53 19.74
C GLN A 748 3.98 -0.77 18.60
N GLY A 749 3.08 0.15 18.93
CA GLY A 749 2.38 0.96 17.95
C GLY A 749 1.79 2.23 18.50
N LYS A 750 1.22 3.04 17.60
CA LYS A 750 0.62 4.33 17.94
C LYS A 750 -0.74 4.52 17.28
N TYR A 751 -1.62 5.19 17.99
CA TYR A 751 -2.79 5.86 17.41
C TYR A 751 -2.86 7.31 17.91
N TYR A 752 -3.52 8.16 17.14
CA TYR A 752 -3.60 9.59 17.41
C TYR A 752 -5.06 10.00 17.42
N LEU A 753 -5.47 10.78 18.41
CA LEU A 753 -6.86 11.09 18.65
C LEU A 753 -7.08 12.59 18.76
N LYS A 754 -8.19 13.04 18.17
CA LYS A 754 -8.62 14.43 18.27
C LYS A 754 -10.14 14.54 18.32
N ILE A 755 -10.64 15.53 19.07
CA ILE A 755 -12.04 15.94 19.02
C ILE A 755 -12.09 17.39 18.53
N ASP A 756 -12.71 17.60 17.36
CA ASP A 756 -12.91 18.90 16.73
C ASP A 756 -14.40 19.28 16.72
N PRO A 757 -14.76 20.56 16.53
CA PRO A 757 -16.09 20.94 16.07
C PRO A 757 -16.42 20.26 14.74
N GLN A 758 -17.69 19.94 14.51
CA GLN A 758 -18.11 19.31 13.25
C GLN A 758 -17.77 20.21 12.04
N GLY A 759 -17.19 19.61 11.00
CA GLY A 759 -16.72 20.28 9.77
C GLY A 759 -15.26 20.73 9.79
N ASP A 760 -14.62 20.86 10.95
CA ASP A 760 -13.21 21.28 11.05
C ASP A 760 -12.23 20.09 11.15
N GLY A 761 -12.68 18.92 11.64
CA GLY A 761 -11.83 17.74 11.87
C GLY A 761 -11.18 17.15 10.62
N ALA A 762 -11.79 17.33 9.44
CA ALA A 762 -11.24 16.87 8.17
C ALA A 762 -9.84 17.43 7.89
N ARG A 763 -9.59 18.71 8.19
CA ARG A 763 -8.27 19.33 7.96
C ARG A 763 -7.17 18.59 8.71
N TRP A 764 -7.39 18.29 9.99
CA TRP A 764 -6.43 17.52 10.79
C TRP A 764 -6.28 16.08 10.28
N ARG A 765 -7.39 15.39 9.97
CA ARG A 765 -7.35 14.01 9.44
C ARG A 765 -6.45 13.89 8.22
N ARG A 766 -6.50 14.87 7.30
CA ARG A 766 -5.73 14.86 6.05
C ARG A 766 -4.28 15.31 6.23
N THR A 767 -4.04 16.45 6.88
CA THR A 767 -2.66 16.97 7.05
C THR A 767 -1.83 16.05 7.95
N PHE A 768 -2.35 15.68 9.12
CA PHE A 768 -1.62 14.81 10.06
C PHE A 768 -1.55 13.36 9.56
N GLY A 769 -2.57 12.89 8.81
CA GLY A 769 -2.51 11.61 8.11
C GLY A 769 -1.31 11.49 7.17
N GLN A 770 -1.03 12.56 6.42
CA GLN A 770 0.13 12.62 5.53
C GLN A 770 1.46 12.75 6.29
N GLU A 771 1.50 13.50 7.41
CA GLU A 771 2.65 13.56 8.33
C GLU A 771 3.00 12.20 8.97
N LEU A 772 1.98 11.37 9.22
CA LEU A 772 2.10 10.01 9.77
C LEU A 772 2.54 8.99 8.71
N TYR A 773 2.06 9.13 7.47
CA TYR A 773 2.47 8.28 6.35
C TYR A 773 3.91 8.57 5.90
N SER A 774 4.29 9.85 5.86
CA SER A 774 5.63 10.32 5.49
C SER A 774 6.32 10.99 6.69
N PRO A 775 6.85 10.22 7.66
CA PRO A 775 7.55 10.78 8.81
C PRO A 775 8.87 11.44 8.42
N LEU A 776 9.39 12.31 9.29
CA LEU A 776 10.75 12.87 9.13
C LEU A 776 11.80 11.76 9.15
N LEU A 777 12.69 11.76 8.16
CA LEU A 777 13.79 10.81 8.04
C LEU A 777 15.00 11.36 8.78
N LEU A 778 15.54 10.58 9.73
CA LEU A 778 16.67 10.96 10.56
C LEU A 778 17.97 10.29 10.10
N ALA A 779 18.97 11.11 9.84
CA ALA A 779 20.31 10.72 9.42
C ALA A 779 21.34 11.27 10.43
N PHE A 780 22.25 10.41 10.87
CA PHE A 780 23.19 10.69 11.96
C PHE A 780 24.63 10.64 11.47
N ALA A 781 25.43 11.64 11.84
CA ALA A 781 26.87 11.64 11.62
C ALA A 781 27.60 12.12 12.88
N GLU A 782 28.89 11.83 12.99
CA GLU A 782 29.74 12.32 14.07
C GLU A 782 30.59 13.50 13.58
N LYS A 783 30.82 14.48 14.47
CA LYS A 783 31.63 15.66 14.17
C LYS A 783 32.71 15.87 15.24
N ASP A 784 33.97 15.80 14.78
CA ASP A 784 35.19 15.95 15.58
C ASP A 784 35.76 17.37 15.46
N GLY A 785 35.22 18.30 16.27
CA GLY A 785 35.65 19.70 16.26
C GLY A 785 35.29 20.46 14.97
N GLY A 786 35.85 21.66 14.81
CA GLY A 786 35.63 22.51 13.63
C GLY A 786 34.20 23.08 13.49
N ASN A 787 33.96 23.81 12.39
CA ASN A 787 32.64 24.35 12.04
C ASN A 787 32.01 23.53 10.91
N TRP A 788 30.80 23.02 11.13
CA TRP A 788 30.08 22.21 10.12
C TRP A 788 29.74 23.05 8.89
N ALA A 789 29.34 24.30 9.10
CA ALA A 789 29.02 25.25 8.04
C ALA A 789 30.20 25.64 7.13
N ASN A 790 31.43 25.19 7.42
CA ASN A 790 32.59 25.41 6.53
C ASN A 790 32.70 24.33 5.44
N SER A 791 32.20 23.12 5.70
CA SER A 791 32.27 21.96 4.80
C SER A 791 30.89 21.52 4.29
N HIS A 792 29.82 21.94 4.96
CA HIS A 792 28.46 21.48 4.71
C HIS A 792 27.43 22.60 4.65
N VAL A 793 26.43 22.45 3.78
CA VAL A 793 25.18 23.20 3.86
C VAL A 793 24.32 22.64 5.00
N SER A 794 23.82 23.52 5.84
CA SER A 794 23.10 23.17 7.08
C SER A 794 21.58 23.10 6.92
N SER A 795 21.08 23.49 5.74
CA SER A 795 19.72 23.25 5.28
C SER A 795 19.68 23.23 3.76
N PHE A 796 18.73 22.47 3.20
CA PHE A 796 18.50 22.31 1.78
C PHE A 796 16.98 22.24 1.54
N SER A 797 16.51 22.73 0.39
CA SER A 797 15.19 22.42 -0.16
C SER A 797 15.32 22.29 -1.66
N ALA A 798 14.63 21.29 -2.23
CA ALA A 798 14.52 21.14 -3.67
C ALA A 798 13.50 22.11 -4.31
N MET A 799 12.73 22.85 -3.49
CA MET A 799 11.71 23.80 -3.92
C MET A 799 12.20 25.25 -3.73
N ASP A 800 11.54 26.20 -4.39
CA ASP A 800 11.70 27.63 -4.11
C ASP A 800 11.48 27.89 -2.61
N PRO A 801 12.45 28.49 -1.87
CA PRO A 801 12.35 28.73 -0.42
C PRO A 801 11.13 29.56 0.02
N THR A 802 10.49 30.27 -0.91
CA THR A 802 9.27 31.05 -0.70
C THR A 802 8.00 30.32 -1.15
N TYR A 803 8.08 29.01 -1.39
CA TYR A 803 6.98 28.16 -1.85
C TYR A 803 6.75 26.94 -0.96
N SER A 804 5.48 26.60 -0.76
CA SER A 804 5.02 25.30 -0.26
C SER A 804 3.86 24.86 -1.14
N LEU A 805 3.63 23.56 -1.25
CA LEU A 805 2.39 23.05 -1.84
C LEU A 805 1.19 23.52 -1.00
N PRO A 806 0.01 23.70 -1.60
CA PRO A 806 -1.23 23.90 -0.86
C PRO A 806 -1.51 22.74 0.10
N GLU A 807 -2.15 23.00 1.26
CA GLU A 807 -2.39 21.97 2.30
C GLU A 807 -3.30 20.80 1.84
N ASN A 808 -4.05 20.98 0.75
CA ASN A 808 -4.86 19.91 0.12
C ASN A 808 -4.13 19.15 -1.00
N VAL A 809 -2.82 19.39 -1.16
CA VAL A 809 -1.98 18.74 -2.17
C VAL A 809 -0.76 18.11 -1.50
N ALA A 810 -0.67 16.80 -1.56
CA ALA A 810 0.58 16.08 -1.31
C ALA A 810 1.28 15.75 -2.64
N LEU A 811 2.59 15.49 -2.59
CA LEU A 811 3.36 15.08 -3.76
C LEU A 811 3.10 13.60 -4.10
N LEU A 812 1.85 13.29 -4.43
CA LEU A 812 1.24 12.01 -4.87
C LEU A 812 -0.30 12.09 -4.86
N THR A 813 -0.90 13.11 -4.24
CA THR A 813 -2.31 13.09 -3.81
C THR A 813 -2.98 14.46 -3.91
N LEU A 814 -4.21 14.48 -4.43
CA LEU A 814 -5.12 15.61 -4.39
C LEU A 814 -6.46 15.14 -3.80
N GLU A 815 -7.08 15.96 -2.95
CA GLU A 815 -8.35 15.63 -2.28
C GLU A 815 -9.37 16.77 -2.38
N ALA A 816 -10.65 16.42 -2.26
CA ALA A 816 -11.75 17.38 -2.32
C ALA A 816 -13.04 16.84 -1.68
N GLY A 817 -13.82 17.75 -1.08
CA GLY A 817 -15.21 17.53 -0.68
C GLY A 817 -15.47 17.54 0.83
N GLU A 818 -14.44 17.57 1.67
CA GLU A 818 -14.55 17.37 3.13
C GLU A 818 -14.44 18.64 3.98
N HIS A 819 -13.61 19.62 3.58
CA HIS A 819 -13.36 20.85 4.35
C HIS A 819 -13.68 22.11 3.54
N LYS A 820 -14.32 23.11 4.16
CA LYS A 820 -14.84 24.33 3.50
C LYS A 820 -13.81 25.08 2.62
N ASP A 821 -12.57 25.23 3.11
CA ASP A 821 -11.51 25.98 2.42
C ASP A 821 -10.57 25.08 1.60
N LEU A 822 -10.38 23.83 2.04
CA LEU A 822 -9.40 22.89 1.46
C LEU A 822 -9.99 21.98 0.38
N SER A 823 -11.32 22.00 0.21
CA SER A 823 -11.99 21.37 -0.94
C SER A 823 -12.04 22.26 -2.18
N ALA A 824 -11.51 23.48 -2.09
CA ALA A 824 -11.42 24.40 -3.22
C ALA A 824 -10.33 23.95 -4.23
N PRO A 825 -10.48 24.27 -5.52
CA PRO A 825 -9.42 24.04 -6.51
C PRO A 825 -8.09 24.68 -6.07
N ALA A 826 -7.02 23.90 -6.15
CA ALA A 826 -5.66 24.32 -5.83
C ALA A 826 -4.79 24.37 -7.10
N SER A 827 -3.69 25.11 -7.05
CA SER A 827 -2.75 25.22 -8.18
C SER A 827 -1.32 25.00 -7.71
N VAL A 828 -0.56 24.20 -8.47
CA VAL A 828 0.84 23.91 -8.22
C VAL A 828 1.71 24.53 -9.30
N ASP A 829 2.67 25.39 -8.91
CA ASP A 829 3.64 25.95 -9.85
C ASP A 829 4.86 25.04 -9.93
N LEU A 830 4.90 24.18 -10.94
CA LEU A 830 6.00 23.23 -11.16
C LEU A 830 7.37 23.90 -11.34
N LYS A 831 7.43 25.18 -11.77
CA LYS A 831 8.71 25.91 -11.84
C LYS A 831 9.25 26.27 -10.45
N ARG A 832 8.36 26.43 -9.46
CA ARG A 832 8.70 26.66 -8.06
C ARG A 832 8.86 25.36 -7.27
N VAL A 833 8.33 24.24 -7.76
CA VAL A 833 8.68 22.90 -7.26
C VAL A 833 10.09 22.49 -7.69
N PHE A 834 10.55 22.90 -8.88
CA PHE A 834 11.87 22.56 -9.42
C PHE A 834 12.64 23.79 -9.95
N PRO A 835 12.99 24.78 -9.10
CA PRO A 835 13.63 26.03 -9.53
C PRO A 835 14.96 25.80 -10.28
N ASP A 836 15.74 24.80 -9.87
CA ASP A 836 17.07 24.52 -10.42
C ASP A 836 17.06 23.57 -11.63
N LYS A 837 15.87 23.17 -12.15
CA LYS A 837 15.75 22.28 -13.31
C LYS A 837 14.88 22.90 -14.41
N LYS A 838 15.38 22.90 -15.64
CA LYS A 838 14.63 23.39 -16.81
C LYS A 838 13.61 22.35 -17.29
N ILE A 839 12.32 22.62 -17.08
CA ILE A 839 11.22 21.78 -17.58
C ILE A 839 11.16 21.85 -19.11
N GLY A 840 11.28 20.69 -19.78
CA GLY A 840 11.36 20.61 -21.25
C GLY A 840 10.03 20.31 -21.96
N LYS A 841 9.21 19.38 -21.43
CA LYS A 841 7.91 18.97 -21.99
C LYS A 841 7.05 18.36 -20.88
N ILE A 842 5.82 18.80 -20.70
CA ILE A 842 4.87 18.21 -19.74
C ILE A 842 3.91 17.27 -20.51
N ILE A 843 3.58 16.10 -19.94
CA ILE A 843 2.65 15.11 -20.53
C ILE A 843 1.74 14.58 -19.43
N GLU A 844 0.43 14.56 -19.68
CA GLU A 844 -0.56 13.94 -18.78
C GLU A 844 -0.80 12.48 -19.15
N THR A 845 -0.87 11.61 -18.15
CA THR A 845 -0.94 10.16 -18.31
C THR A 845 -2.09 9.52 -17.53
N SER A 846 -2.36 8.23 -17.79
CA SER A 846 -3.05 7.37 -16.84
C SER A 846 -2.32 7.34 -15.48
N LEU A 847 -3.01 6.89 -14.43
CA LEU A 847 -2.45 6.80 -13.08
C LEU A 847 -1.19 5.92 -13.01
N SER A 848 -1.12 4.86 -13.83
CA SER A 848 0.00 3.93 -13.93
C SER A 848 1.08 4.35 -14.95
N ALA A 849 0.99 5.57 -15.50
CA ALA A 849 1.90 6.15 -16.49
C ALA A 849 2.10 5.35 -17.80
N ASN A 850 1.27 4.34 -18.07
CA ASN A 850 1.39 3.48 -19.25
C ASN A 850 0.79 4.10 -20.54
N GLN A 851 0.00 5.15 -20.47
CA GLN A 851 -0.61 5.83 -21.64
C GLN A 851 -0.90 7.30 -21.38
N GLU A 852 -1.00 8.12 -22.44
CA GLU A 852 -1.42 9.53 -22.31
C GLU A 852 -2.90 9.64 -21.88
N ARG A 853 -3.22 10.60 -20.99
CA ARG A 853 -4.54 10.77 -20.37
C ARG A 853 -5.65 10.96 -21.38
N ALA A 854 -5.50 11.92 -22.30
CA ALA A 854 -6.47 12.20 -23.35
C ALA A 854 -6.69 10.99 -24.29
N ALA A 855 -5.67 10.15 -24.47
CA ALA A 855 -5.79 8.91 -25.24
C ALA A 855 -6.51 7.79 -24.45
N MET A 856 -6.36 7.75 -23.12
CA MET A 856 -7.11 6.86 -22.22
C MET A 856 -8.60 7.19 -22.22
N GLU A 857 -8.96 8.44 -21.91
CA GLU A 857 -10.37 8.86 -21.77
C GLU A 857 -11.17 8.77 -23.07
N LYS A 858 -10.50 8.81 -24.22
CA LYS A 858 -11.10 8.60 -25.54
C LYS A 858 -11.34 7.12 -25.87
N LYS A 859 -10.53 6.20 -25.30
CA LYS A 859 -10.63 4.76 -25.53
C LYS A 859 -11.55 4.05 -24.52
N ARG A 860 -11.56 4.51 -23.25
CA ARG A 860 -12.26 3.85 -22.16
C ARG A 860 -13.76 3.73 -22.44
N LEU A 861 -14.32 2.54 -22.25
CA LEU A 861 -15.73 2.23 -22.49
C LEU A 861 -16.64 3.03 -21.53
N LYS A 862 -17.77 3.52 -22.05
CA LYS A 862 -18.74 4.34 -21.30
C LYS A 862 -20.08 3.64 -21.20
N TRP A 863 -20.31 3.04 -20.04
CA TRP A 863 -21.45 2.17 -19.78
C TRP A 863 -22.74 2.96 -19.51
N LYS A 864 -23.88 2.41 -19.91
CA LYS A 864 -25.20 2.96 -19.57
C LYS A 864 -25.62 2.49 -18.19
N VAL A 865 -26.08 3.42 -17.36
CA VAL A 865 -26.63 3.13 -16.02
C VAL A 865 -28.17 3.12 -16.08
N ALA A 866 -28.78 2.18 -15.38
CA ALA A 866 -30.23 2.05 -15.25
C ALA A 866 -30.79 3.01 -14.19
N GLY A 867 -32.01 3.51 -14.43
CA GLY A 867 -32.70 4.46 -13.53
C GLY A 867 -32.51 5.93 -13.91
N PRO A 868 -33.16 6.87 -13.20
CA PRO A 868 -32.95 8.30 -13.40
C PRO A 868 -31.51 8.68 -13.03
N PRO A 869 -30.88 9.63 -13.74
CA PRO A 869 -29.55 10.09 -13.37
C PRO A 869 -29.58 10.63 -11.93
N PRO A 870 -28.67 10.19 -11.04
CA PRO A 870 -28.60 10.73 -9.69
C PRO A 870 -28.28 12.24 -9.74
N LYS A 871 -28.59 12.96 -8.65
CA LYS A 871 -28.21 14.38 -8.52
C LYS A 871 -26.69 14.48 -8.35
N GLU A 872 -25.98 14.56 -9.47
CA GLU A 872 -24.52 14.66 -9.49
C GLU A 872 -24.05 16.11 -9.30
N ASN A 873 -23.44 16.39 -8.15
CA ASN A 873 -22.61 17.59 -7.96
C ASN A 873 -21.19 17.30 -8.49
N VAL A 874 -21.03 17.15 -9.80
CA VAL A 874 -19.72 16.82 -10.40
C VAL A 874 -18.76 18.00 -10.22
N VAL A 875 -17.76 17.83 -9.35
CA VAL A 875 -16.62 18.75 -9.28
C VAL A 875 -15.64 18.35 -10.38
N LYS A 876 -15.74 18.98 -11.55
CA LYS A 876 -14.76 18.82 -12.62
C LYS A 876 -13.45 19.50 -12.22
N PHE A 877 -12.43 18.71 -11.91
CA PHE A 877 -11.06 19.20 -11.84
C PHE A 877 -10.54 19.44 -13.25
N MET A 878 -10.07 20.66 -13.52
CA MET A 878 -9.23 20.95 -14.67
C MET A 878 -7.83 21.23 -14.13
N ILE A 879 -6.85 20.43 -14.56
CA ILE A 879 -5.45 20.86 -14.52
C ILE A 879 -5.32 21.86 -15.66
N ASP A 880 -5.21 23.15 -15.33
CA ASP A 880 -5.25 24.24 -16.30
C ASP A 880 -3.91 24.36 -17.05
N GLY A 881 -3.68 23.43 -17.97
CA GLY A 881 -2.60 23.47 -18.93
C GLY A 881 -2.95 24.40 -20.09
N ASP A 882 -2.70 25.71 -19.94
CA ASP A 882 -2.05 26.54 -20.97
C ASP A 882 -1.88 28.01 -20.57
N PHE A 883 -0.63 28.47 -20.47
CA PHE A 883 -0.30 29.90 -20.52
C PHE A 883 -0.39 30.44 -21.96
N MET A 884 -1.60 30.65 -22.50
CA MET A 884 -1.88 31.49 -23.69
C MET A 884 -3.36 31.93 -23.71
N PRO A 885 -3.73 33.09 -24.32
CA PRO A 885 -5.00 33.74 -24.01
C PRO A 885 -6.23 33.05 -24.62
N VAL A 886 -7.12 32.58 -23.74
CA VAL A 886 -8.41 31.91 -24.04
C VAL A 886 -9.10 32.51 -25.27
N ARG A 887 -9.44 31.68 -26.26
CA ARG A 887 -10.13 32.12 -27.49
C ARG A 887 -11.59 32.51 -27.17
N GLY A 888 -12.08 33.63 -27.70
CA GLY A 888 -13.42 34.15 -27.39
C GLY A 888 -14.59 33.22 -27.73
N LYS A 889 -14.41 32.25 -28.64
CA LYS A 889 -15.39 31.17 -28.90
C LYS A 889 -15.54 30.22 -27.70
N THR A 890 -14.45 29.89 -27.02
CA THR A 890 -14.45 29.04 -25.82
C THR A 890 -15.22 29.71 -24.69
N VAL A 891 -14.94 30.99 -24.40
CA VAL A 891 -15.65 31.78 -23.37
C VAL A 891 -17.17 31.78 -23.60
N ARG A 892 -17.63 31.98 -24.85
CA ARG A 892 -19.06 31.89 -25.19
C ARG A 892 -19.64 30.49 -24.93
N TYR A 893 -18.93 29.44 -25.32
CA TYR A 893 -19.38 28.06 -25.12
C TYR A 893 -19.50 27.74 -23.63
N THR A 894 -18.46 28.05 -22.84
CA THR A 894 -18.43 27.85 -21.39
C THR A 894 -19.52 28.63 -20.66
N ILE A 895 -19.79 29.90 -21.02
CA ILE A 895 -20.88 30.67 -20.40
C ILE A 895 -22.25 30.08 -20.75
N LYS A 896 -22.42 29.58 -21.98
CA LYS A 896 -23.69 28.99 -22.44
C LYS A 896 -24.00 27.65 -21.78
N GLU A 897 -22.99 26.80 -21.53
CA GLU A 897 -23.18 25.55 -20.78
C GLU A 897 -23.38 25.77 -19.28
N ASN A 898 -22.65 26.71 -18.66
CA ASN A 898 -22.72 26.91 -17.20
C ASN A 898 -23.87 27.82 -16.74
N TYR A 899 -24.42 28.68 -17.61
CA TYR A 899 -25.51 29.61 -17.28
C TYR A 899 -26.64 29.62 -18.33
N PRO A 900 -27.24 28.44 -18.64
CA PRO A 900 -28.31 28.36 -19.63
C PRO A 900 -29.49 29.26 -19.25
N GLY A 901 -29.98 30.04 -20.22
CA GLY A 901 -31.12 30.93 -20.05
C GLY A 901 -30.88 32.25 -19.30
N LYS A 902 -29.70 32.49 -18.69
CA LYS A 902 -29.44 33.72 -17.92
C LYS A 902 -29.04 34.95 -18.73
N PHE A 903 -28.68 34.79 -20.00
CA PHE A 903 -28.27 35.89 -20.88
C PHE A 903 -29.10 35.86 -22.17
N LEU A 904 -30.19 36.65 -22.17
CA LEU A 904 -31.04 36.90 -23.33
C LEU A 904 -31.16 38.41 -23.57
N PRO A 905 -30.71 38.94 -24.73
CA PRO A 905 -30.03 38.24 -25.82
C PRO A 905 -28.63 37.70 -25.42
N GLU A 906 -28.07 36.79 -26.22
CA GLU A 906 -26.71 36.26 -26.01
C GLU A 906 -25.67 37.38 -25.93
N LEU A 907 -24.65 37.20 -25.07
CA LEU A 907 -23.56 38.17 -24.89
C LEU A 907 -22.90 38.54 -26.23
N THR A 908 -22.96 39.82 -26.58
CA THR A 908 -22.32 40.40 -27.77
C THR A 908 -20.82 40.17 -27.76
N PHE A 909 -20.17 40.21 -28.94
CA PHE A 909 -18.71 40.08 -29.06
C PHE A 909 -17.96 41.04 -28.13
N THR A 910 -18.44 42.28 -28.01
CA THR A 910 -17.89 43.32 -27.13
C THR A 910 -18.03 42.98 -25.64
N GLN A 911 -19.12 42.32 -25.22
CA GLN A 911 -19.28 41.86 -23.83
C GLN A 911 -18.36 40.67 -23.53
N VAL A 912 -18.16 39.77 -24.50
CA VAL A 912 -17.22 38.64 -24.38
C VAL A 912 -15.77 39.13 -24.28
N GLU A 913 -15.35 40.12 -25.08
CA GLU A 913 -14.01 40.72 -24.95
C GLU A 913 -13.83 41.53 -23.66
N LYS A 914 -14.89 42.17 -23.13
CA LYS A 914 -14.85 42.80 -21.79
C LYS A 914 -14.69 41.78 -20.66
N LEU A 915 -15.40 40.64 -20.72
CA LEU A 915 -15.19 39.53 -19.79
C LEU A 915 -13.78 38.96 -19.91
N ARG A 916 -13.29 38.76 -21.14
CA ARG A 916 -11.92 38.31 -21.43
C ARG A 916 -10.85 39.27 -20.91
N ALA A 917 -11.13 40.57 -20.84
CA ALA A 917 -10.22 41.58 -20.29
C ALA A 917 -10.02 41.45 -18.76
N LEU A 918 -10.97 40.89 -18.02
CA LEU A 918 -10.82 40.60 -16.58
C LEU A 918 -9.76 39.52 -16.29
N PHE A 919 -9.42 38.71 -17.29
CA PHE A 919 -8.44 37.62 -17.21
C PHE A 919 -7.09 37.97 -17.86
N ARG A 920 -6.82 39.26 -18.12
CA ARG A 920 -5.50 39.71 -18.61
C ARG A 920 -4.61 40.17 -17.45
N PRO A 921 -3.33 39.77 -17.38
CA PRO A 921 -2.38 40.35 -16.44
C PRO A 921 -2.24 41.86 -16.64
N ILE A 922 -2.23 42.63 -15.56
CA ILE A 922 -2.01 44.09 -15.60
C ILE A 922 -0.52 44.36 -15.81
N THR A 923 -0.16 44.80 -17.02
CA THR A 923 1.09 45.54 -17.30
C THR A 923 0.75 46.70 -18.26
N SER A 924 1.42 47.83 -18.11
CA SER A 924 0.97 49.14 -18.62
C SER A 924 1.63 49.58 -19.93
N LEU A 925 0.79 49.92 -20.93
CA LEU A 925 0.78 51.05 -21.91
C LEU A 925 2.10 51.75 -22.37
N PRO A 926 2.18 52.42 -23.56
CA PRO A 926 1.19 52.57 -24.67
C PRO A 926 1.73 52.34 -26.12
N VAL A 927 0.89 52.61 -27.13
CA VAL A 927 1.06 52.45 -28.61
C VAL A 927 1.81 53.63 -29.29
N PRO A 928 2.28 53.54 -30.56
CA PRO A 928 1.46 53.86 -31.79
C PRO A 928 1.85 53.03 -33.06
N ASP A 929 1.23 53.07 -34.26
CA ASP A 929 -0.16 53.34 -34.72
C ASP A 929 -0.37 52.81 -36.16
N ALA A 930 -1.47 52.08 -36.41
CA ALA A 930 -2.33 52.13 -37.62
C ALA A 930 -1.77 51.78 -39.06
N PRO A 931 -2.55 51.87 -40.18
CA PRO A 931 -3.47 50.80 -40.68
C PRO A 931 -3.41 50.58 -42.25
N PRO A 932 -4.44 50.10 -43.02
CA PRO A 932 -5.19 48.81 -43.05
C PRO A 932 -5.44 48.20 -44.48
N LEU A 933 -6.38 47.21 -44.60
CA LEU A 933 -7.19 46.76 -45.79
C LEU A 933 -6.54 45.78 -46.81
N HIS A 934 -7.24 44.90 -47.57
CA HIS A 934 -8.64 44.40 -47.70
C HIS A 934 -8.58 42.83 -47.81
N TYR A 935 -9.50 41.96 -47.34
CA TYR A 935 -10.95 41.72 -47.52
C TYR A 935 -11.38 40.97 -48.82
N VAL A 936 -12.39 40.09 -48.68
CA VAL A 936 -13.26 39.41 -49.69
C VAL A 936 -12.77 38.05 -50.26
N ASP A 937 -13.59 37.03 -50.57
CA ASP A 937 -14.81 36.44 -49.95
C ASP A 937 -15.21 35.11 -50.68
N ASN A 938 -16.02 34.26 -50.03
CA ASN A 938 -16.99 33.26 -50.55
C ASN A 938 -16.75 32.40 -51.84
N SER A 939 -16.91 31.07 -51.73
CA SER A 939 -18.15 30.35 -52.18
C SER A 939 -18.10 28.79 -52.10
N HIS A 940 -19.25 28.20 -51.74
CA HIS A 940 -19.70 26.79 -51.99
C HIS A 940 -20.84 26.85 -53.07
N PRO A 941 -21.58 25.78 -53.51
CA PRO A 941 -21.69 24.37 -53.02
C PRO A 941 -21.92 23.20 -54.06
N ALA A 942 -21.69 21.94 -53.61
CA ALA A 942 -22.48 20.68 -53.81
C ALA A 942 -22.98 20.21 -55.23
N PRO A 943 -23.71 19.06 -55.42
CA PRO A 943 -23.96 17.85 -54.60
C PRO A 943 -23.86 16.46 -55.32
N SER A 944 -24.10 15.37 -54.56
CA SER A 944 -24.78 14.08 -54.92
C SER A 944 -24.00 12.83 -55.44
N ALA A 945 -24.51 11.64 -55.07
CA ALA A 945 -24.00 10.26 -55.26
C ALA A 945 -25.09 9.40 -55.98
N PRO A 946 -25.18 8.03 -55.93
CA PRO A 946 -24.24 6.92 -55.61
C PRO A 946 -24.23 5.80 -56.70
N PHE A 947 -23.54 4.64 -56.50
CA PHE A 947 -24.04 3.24 -56.69
C PHE A 947 -22.94 2.14 -56.53
N LEU A 948 -23.35 0.86 -56.51
CA LEU A 948 -22.62 -0.36 -56.07
C LEU A 948 -22.22 -1.32 -57.26
N PRO A 949 -21.57 -2.50 -57.05
CA PRO A 949 -20.63 -3.13 -58.01
C PRO A 949 -21.16 -4.40 -58.73
N PRO A 950 -20.30 -5.14 -59.47
CA PRO A 950 -20.52 -6.54 -59.84
C PRO A 950 -19.40 -7.51 -59.38
N SER A 951 -19.60 -8.82 -59.61
CA SER A 951 -18.79 -9.95 -59.12
C SER A 951 -18.70 -11.14 -60.12
N ALA A 952 -17.84 -12.13 -59.80
CA ALA A 952 -17.72 -13.50 -60.38
C ALA A 952 -17.09 -13.63 -61.81
N SER A 953 -16.56 -14.78 -62.28
CA SER A 953 -16.64 -16.19 -61.81
C SER A 953 -15.52 -17.15 -62.32
N SER A 954 -15.17 -18.17 -61.51
CA SER A 954 -14.83 -19.59 -61.85
C SER A 954 -13.88 -20.03 -63.00
N SER A 955 -12.89 -20.90 -62.69
CA SER A 955 -12.79 -22.30 -63.20
C SER A 955 -11.56 -23.08 -62.68
N ASP A 956 -11.71 -24.40 -62.57
CA ASP A 956 -10.72 -25.49 -62.33
C ASP A 956 -10.92 -26.50 -63.51
N PRO A 957 -10.12 -27.57 -63.81
CA PRO A 957 -9.06 -28.24 -63.03
C PRO A 957 -7.78 -28.65 -63.83
N THR A 958 -6.81 -29.33 -63.19
CA THR A 958 -6.17 -30.61 -63.67
C THR A 958 -4.97 -31.10 -62.83
N GLN A 959 -4.79 -32.43 -62.77
CA GLN A 959 -3.58 -33.16 -62.35
C GLN A 959 -3.18 -34.12 -63.51
N PRO A 960 -1.92 -34.62 -63.62
CA PRO A 960 -1.66 -35.99 -63.12
C PRO A 960 -0.19 -36.35 -62.72
N SER A 961 -0.06 -37.54 -62.11
CA SER A 961 1.06 -38.55 -61.99
C SER A 961 2.44 -38.35 -62.69
N ALA A 962 3.54 -39.07 -62.36
CA ALA A 962 4.04 -39.88 -61.22
C ALA A 962 5.46 -40.40 -61.60
N TYR A 963 6.32 -40.87 -60.67
CA TYR A 963 7.25 -42.03 -60.86
C TYR A 963 8.08 -42.35 -59.59
N VAL A 964 8.36 -43.64 -59.37
CA VAL A 964 9.22 -44.23 -58.30
C VAL A 964 10.06 -45.35 -58.94
N PRO A 965 11.31 -45.63 -58.49
CA PRO A 965 11.55 -46.97 -57.90
C PRO A 965 12.56 -47.03 -56.72
N HIS A 966 12.35 -48.03 -55.87
CA HIS A 966 13.25 -48.65 -54.85
C HIS A 966 14.41 -49.45 -55.52
N PRO A 967 15.26 -50.31 -54.85
CA PRO A 967 15.34 -50.78 -53.44
C PRO A 967 16.76 -50.67 -52.81
N SER A 968 17.05 -50.97 -51.53
CA SER A 968 17.03 -52.26 -50.80
C SER A 968 17.56 -52.08 -49.35
N ALA A 969 17.63 -53.06 -48.43
CA ALA A 969 16.76 -54.18 -48.03
C ALA A 969 17.53 -55.12 -47.05
N CYS A 970 17.03 -55.40 -45.82
CA CYS A 970 17.41 -56.60 -45.02
C CYS A 970 16.43 -56.86 -43.86
N VAL A 971 16.38 -58.10 -43.37
CA VAL A 971 15.25 -58.72 -42.64
C VAL A 971 15.77 -59.58 -41.47
N LEU A 972 15.01 -59.70 -40.36
CA LEU A 972 14.60 -60.97 -39.68
C LEU A 972 13.97 -60.77 -38.29
N THR A 973 13.03 -61.67 -37.96
CA THR A 973 12.26 -61.86 -36.70
C THR A 973 12.55 -63.30 -36.16
N PRO A 974 11.82 -63.98 -35.23
CA PRO A 974 10.61 -63.65 -34.42
C PRO A 974 10.59 -64.21 -32.94
N ASP A 975 9.36 -64.34 -32.38
CA ASP A 975 8.85 -65.17 -31.25
C ASP A 975 8.89 -64.58 -29.80
N ALA A 976 7.80 -64.41 -29.01
CA ALA A 976 6.60 -65.21 -28.61
C ALA A 976 6.84 -66.01 -27.27
N GLN A 977 5.93 -66.29 -26.31
CA GLN A 977 4.44 -66.39 -26.22
C GLN A 977 3.85 -66.14 -24.78
N LEU A 978 2.56 -65.78 -24.70
CA LEU A 978 1.42 -66.23 -23.80
C LEU A 978 1.50 -66.41 -22.25
N VAL A 979 0.58 -65.70 -21.54
CA VAL A 979 -0.40 -66.02 -20.41
C VAL A 979 -0.49 -67.44 -19.75
N PRO A 980 -1.26 -67.72 -18.63
CA PRO A 980 -2.12 -66.89 -17.73
C PRO A 980 -2.17 -67.24 -16.19
N ASN A 981 -3.00 -66.51 -15.40
CA ASN A 981 -3.97 -66.97 -14.34
C ASN A 981 -4.00 -66.24 -12.97
N GLU A 982 -5.22 -66.05 -12.43
CA GLU A 982 -5.59 -65.67 -11.04
C GLU A 982 -5.63 -66.93 -10.09
N PRO A 983 -6.33 -67.00 -8.92
CA PRO A 983 -6.90 -66.00 -7.98
C PRO A 983 -6.70 -66.31 -6.44
N TYR A 984 -7.33 -65.48 -5.58
CA TYR A 984 -7.85 -65.76 -4.20
C TYR A 984 -7.00 -65.76 -2.89
N ALA A 985 -7.60 -65.08 -1.90
CA ALA A 985 -7.79 -65.42 -0.47
C ALA A 985 -6.74 -65.07 0.62
N CYS A 986 -7.22 -64.33 1.64
CA CYS A 986 -6.68 -64.29 3.02
C CYS A 986 -6.98 -65.60 3.78
N PRO A 987 -6.30 -65.84 4.92
CA PRO A 987 -7.05 -65.84 6.18
C PRO A 987 -6.31 -65.26 7.41
N ASP A 988 -7.09 -65.00 8.47
CA ASP A 988 -6.72 -64.45 9.78
C ASP A 988 -5.80 -65.34 10.65
N SER A 989 -5.19 -64.79 11.71
CA SER A 989 -5.74 -64.90 13.10
C SER A 989 -4.77 -64.63 14.28
N HIS A 990 -5.39 -64.25 15.43
CA HIS A 990 -4.91 -64.32 16.83
C HIS A 990 -4.03 -63.19 17.46
N LEU A 991 -4.70 -62.22 18.12
CA LEU A 991 -4.82 -61.97 19.59
C LEU A 991 -3.65 -62.33 20.56
N PRO A 992 -3.52 -61.71 21.79
CA PRO A 992 -4.51 -60.88 22.53
C PRO A 992 -4.00 -59.60 23.28
N ALA A 993 -4.95 -58.69 23.61
CA ALA A 993 -5.28 -57.98 24.90
C ALA A 993 -4.19 -57.50 25.92
N PRO A 994 -4.50 -56.72 27.01
CA PRO A 994 -5.81 -56.22 27.48
C PRO A 994 -5.89 -54.76 28.06
N THR A 995 -7.11 -54.17 28.04
CA THR A 995 -7.81 -53.34 29.08
C THR A 995 -7.12 -52.15 29.82
N ALA A 996 -7.82 -51.11 30.33
CA ALA A 996 -9.23 -50.98 30.76
C ALA A 996 -9.68 -49.48 30.68
N GLN A 997 -10.89 -49.14 30.21
CA GLN A 997 -12.16 -48.91 30.99
C GLN A 997 -12.19 -47.58 31.77
N PHE A 998 -13.31 -46.86 31.99
CA PHE A 998 -14.77 -46.97 31.75
C PHE A 998 -15.37 -45.52 31.89
N ALA A 999 -16.62 -45.13 31.62
CA ALA A 999 -17.82 -45.69 30.96
C ALA A 999 -18.80 -44.53 30.63
N ALA A 1000 -19.72 -44.72 29.68
CA ALA A 1000 -20.91 -43.89 29.49
C ALA A 1000 -22.10 -44.39 30.35
N PRO A 1001 -23.30 -43.77 30.24
CA PRO A 1001 -24.38 -44.54 29.63
C PRO A 1001 -25.29 -43.78 28.65
N ALA A 1002 -25.98 -44.55 27.79
CA ALA A 1002 -27.01 -44.13 26.83
C ALA A 1002 -28.39 -43.89 27.53
N TYR A 1003 -29.48 -43.44 26.91
CA TYR A 1003 -30.19 -43.93 25.71
C TYR A 1003 -31.24 -42.90 25.22
N TYR A 1004 -31.53 -42.85 23.90
CA TYR A 1004 -32.81 -43.31 23.30
C TYR A 1004 -32.87 -43.01 21.79
N VAL A 1005 -33.56 -43.87 21.03
CA VAL A 1005 -33.83 -43.71 19.59
C VAL A 1005 -35.34 -43.55 19.38
N ILE A 1006 -35.76 -42.52 18.63
CA ILE A 1006 -37.05 -42.48 17.93
C ILE A 1006 -36.82 -41.88 16.53
N THR A 1007 -37.34 -42.56 15.52
CA THR A 1007 -37.30 -42.14 14.11
C THR A 1007 -38.58 -41.39 13.71
N THR A 1008 -38.44 -40.24 13.06
CA THR A 1008 -39.40 -39.75 12.05
C THR A 1008 -38.62 -39.01 10.96
N ALA A 1009 -39.05 -39.13 9.70
CA ALA A 1009 -38.31 -38.64 8.55
C ALA A 1009 -39.07 -37.54 7.81
N HIS A 1010 -38.36 -36.49 7.39
CA HIS A 1010 -38.67 -35.72 6.18
C HIS A 1010 -37.36 -35.19 5.57
N PRO A 1011 -37.22 -35.13 4.23
CA PRO A 1011 -35.93 -34.91 3.58
C PRO A 1011 -35.62 -33.44 3.35
N TYR A 1012 -34.39 -33.03 3.69
CA TYR A 1012 -33.72 -31.87 3.10
C TYR A 1012 -32.34 -32.29 2.61
N GLN A 1013 -31.95 -31.80 1.43
CA GLN A 1013 -30.71 -32.16 0.76
C GLN A 1013 -29.51 -31.53 1.46
N ALA A 1014 -28.58 -32.37 1.92
CA ALA A 1014 -27.24 -31.92 2.29
C ALA A 1014 -26.31 -32.08 1.07
N TYR A 1015 -25.80 -30.97 0.54
CA TYR A 1015 -24.62 -30.99 -0.34
C TYR A 1015 -23.38 -30.86 0.53
N GLY A 1016 -22.89 -31.99 1.04
CA GLY A 1016 -21.55 -32.06 1.61
C GLY A 1016 -20.52 -32.15 0.48
N ALA A 1017 -19.58 -31.22 0.44
CA ALA A 1017 -18.33 -31.44 -0.27
C ALA A 1017 -17.50 -32.45 0.55
N SER A 1018 -17.23 -33.62 -0.02
CA SER A 1018 -16.35 -34.59 0.62
C SER A 1018 -14.90 -34.09 0.54
N PRO A 1019 -14.10 -34.13 1.62
CA PRO A 1019 -12.71 -33.74 1.55
C PRO A 1019 -11.93 -34.76 0.72
N ALA A 1020 -11.36 -34.32 -0.40
CA ALA A 1020 -10.40 -35.13 -1.14
C ALA A 1020 -9.13 -35.33 -0.29
N THR A 1021 -8.96 -36.52 0.26
CA THR A 1021 -7.73 -36.95 0.94
C THR A 1021 -6.59 -37.03 -0.08
N TYR A 1022 -5.79 -35.97 -0.16
CA TYR A 1022 -4.53 -35.99 -0.92
C TYR A 1022 -3.51 -36.91 -0.23
N HIS A 1023 -3.32 -38.10 -0.79
CA HIS A 1023 -2.16 -38.93 -0.46
C HIS A 1023 -0.90 -38.30 -1.07
N TYR A 1024 -0.19 -37.50 -0.28
CA TYR A 1024 1.21 -37.21 -0.57
C TYR A 1024 2.01 -38.53 -0.52
N ALA A 1025 2.56 -38.92 -1.66
CA ALA A 1025 3.57 -39.98 -1.70
C ALA A 1025 4.79 -39.51 -0.89
N GLN A 1026 5.03 -40.16 0.26
CA GLN A 1026 6.19 -39.87 1.10
C GLN A 1026 7.47 -40.25 0.36
N ALA A 1027 8.26 -39.26 -0.04
CA ALA A 1027 9.70 -39.48 -0.19
C ALA A 1027 10.27 -39.81 1.21
N PRO A 1028 11.12 -40.84 1.36
CA PRO A 1028 11.57 -41.28 2.67
C PRO A 1028 12.45 -40.21 3.35
N PRO A 1029 12.40 -40.11 4.70
CA PRO A 1029 13.12 -39.08 5.43
C PRO A 1029 14.63 -39.29 5.35
N LEU A 1030 15.37 -38.23 5.03
CA LEU A 1030 16.80 -38.15 5.30
C LEU A 1030 17.02 -37.99 6.81
N GLN A 1031 17.06 -39.12 7.50
CA GLN A 1031 17.53 -39.21 8.88
C GLN A 1031 19.02 -38.87 8.95
N LEU A 1032 19.35 -37.66 9.42
CA LEU A 1032 20.67 -37.39 10.01
C LEU A 1032 20.62 -37.73 11.50
N VAL A 1033 20.65 -39.03 11.78
CA VAL A 1033 20.77 -39.58 13.13
C VAL A 1033 22.22 -39.46 13.59
N TYR A 1034 22.48 -38.57 14.55
CA TYR A 1034 23.68 -38.60 15.36
C TYR A 1034 23.59 -39.79 16.34
N VAL A 1035 24.43 -40.81 16.14
CA VAL A 1035 24.70 -41.83 17.16
C VAL A 1035 26.18 -41.78 17.55
N GLN A 1036 26.41 -41.64 18.85
CA GLN A 1036 27.74 -41.63 19.46
C GLN A 1036 28.39 -43.02 19.35
N ALA A 1037 29.68 -43.06 18.99
CA ALA A 1037 30.57 -44.18 19.27
C ALA A 1037 31.48 -43.83 20.46
N GLN A 1038 31.83 -44.84 21.27
CA GLN A 1038 32.42 -44.67 22.59
C GLN A 1038 33.96 -44.51 22.60
N ARG A 1039 34.50 -44.06 23.75
CA ARG A 1039 35.94 -43.89 24.05
C ARG A 1039 36.73 -45.20 24.00
N PRO A 1040 38.07 -45.14 24.04
CA PRO A 1040 38.73 -45.44 25.33
C PRO A 1040 39.82 -44.43 25.78
N VAL A 1041 40.26 -44.61 27.03
CA VAL A 1041 41.18 -43.79 27.85
C VAL A 1041 42.58 -44.45 27.85
N PRO A 1042 43.70 -43.70 27.80
CA PRO A 1042 44.50 -43.33 29.01
C PRO A 1042 45.12 -41.91 28.92
N GLU A 1043 45.71 -41.25 29.92
CA GLU A 1043 45.77 -41.32 31.40
C GLU A 1043 46.41 -39.98 31.88
N HIS A 1044 46.15 -39.54 33.14
CA HIS A 1044 46.93 -38.51 33.89
C HIS A 1044 46.97 -37.04 33.33
N VAL A 1045 47.19 -35.95 34.10
CA VAL A 1045 46.87 -35.57 35.50
C VAL A 1045 47.04 -34.03 35.65
N THR A 1046 46.31 -33.39 36.58
CA THR A 1046 46.47 -32.01 37.16
C THR A 1046 46.37 -30.71 36.33
N ASP A 1047 45.66 -29.75 36.94
CA ASP A 1047 45.84 -28.27 36.95
C ASP A 1047 47.31 -27.80 37.22
N PRO A 1048 47.66 -26.49 37.21
CA PRO A 1048 47.07 -25.32 36.53
C PRO A 1048 48.13 -24.36 35.90
N ALA A 1049 47.65 -23.21 35.41
CA ALA A 1049 48.28 -21.87 35.53
C ALA A 1049 49.43 -21.39 34.60
N CYS A 1050 49.40 -20.05 34.43
CA CYS A 1050 50.48 -19.11 34.11
C CYS A 1050 51.16 -19.09 32.72
N SER A 1051 50.80 -18.06 31.95
CA SER A 1051 51.69 -16.92 31.62
C SER A 1051 53.14 -17.23 31.21
N SER A 1052 53.47 -16.95 29.94
CA SER A 1052 54.41 -15.85 29.64
C SER A 1052 54.41 -15.48 28.14
N ASP A 1053 54.05 -14.23 27.87
CA ASP A 1053 54.61 -13.47 26.73
C ASP A 1053 56.13 -13.32 26.98
N PRO A 1054 57.00 -13.23 25.94
CA PRO A 1054 57.35 -11.87 25.53
C PRO A 1054 57.77 -11.66 24.05
N ASN A 1055 57.32 -10.51 23.53
CA ASN A 1055 58.11 -9.47 22.85
C ASN A 1055 58.45 -9.50 21.33
N TYR A 1056 58.12 -8.35 20.73
CA TYR A 1056 58.84 -7.54 19.72
C TYR A 1056 58.62 -7.76 18.20
N ASP A 1057 57.94 -6.76 17.61
CA ASP A 1057 58.29 -5.97 16.41
C ASP A 1057 58.88 -6.68 15.16
N ALA A 1058 58.38 -6.51 13.93
CA ALA A 1058 57.77 -5.31 13.33
C ALA A 1058 57.10 -5.59 11.97
N ASN A 1059 56.22 -4.67 11.54
CA ASN A 1059 55.84 -4.32 10.16
C ASN A 1059 55.31 -5.40 9.19
N GLY A 1060 54.09 -5.18 8.71
CA GLY A 1060 53.78 -5.37 7.27
C GLY A 1060 52.46 -6.05 6.93
N ASN A 1061 51.54 -5.25 6.39
CA ASN A 1061 50.44 -5.61 5.50
C ASN A 1061 49.30 -6.53 5.99
N ASP A 1062 48.09 -5.96 5.86
CA ASP A 1062 46.78 -6.60 5.71
C ASP A 1062 46.78 -7.86 4.82
N PRO A 1063 46.15 -8.96 5.28
CA PRO A 1063 45.39 -9.79 4.35
C PRO A 1063 44.17 -10.47 4.98
N TYR A 1064 42.95 -9.97 4.73
CA TYR A 1064 41.75 -10.83 4.72
C TYR A 1064 40.84 -10.58 3.51
N LEU A 1065 41.13 -11.29 2.43
CA LEU A 1065 40.24 -11.53 1.30
C LEU A 1065 40.11 -13.04 1.07
N PHE A 1066 38.90 -13.58 1.21
CA PHE A 1066 38.49 -14.87 0.65
C PHE A 1066 37.00 -14.75 0.31
N ASP A 1067 36.67 -14.39 -0.94
CA ASP A 1067 36.40 -15.32 -2.06
C ASP A 1067 35.18 -16.23 -1.85
N ALA A 1068 34.06 -15.81 -2.44
CA ALA A 1068 32.88 -16.63 -2.66
C ALA A 1068 33.04 -17.43 -3.97
N VAL A 1069 32.73 -18.72 -3.93
CA VAL A 1069 32.87 -19.64 -5.07
C VAL A 1069 31.88 -19.28 -6.18
N LYS A 1070 32.40 -19.09 -7.39
CA LYS A 1070 31.63 -18.92 -8.64
C LYS A 1070 30.99 -20.24 -9.06
N SER A 1071 29.76 -20.18 -9.60
CA SER A 1071 29.27 -21.16 -10.58
C SER A 1071 29.26 -20.51 -11.97
N HIS A 1072 29.71 -21.26 -12.97
CA HIS A 1072 29.91 -20.75 -14.33
C HIS A 1072 28.65 -20.87 -15.20
N TYR A 1073 28.40 -19.84 -16.01
CA TYR A 1073 27.86 -20.00 -17.36
C TYR A 1073 28.87 -19.38 -18.34
N GLN A 1074 29.24 -20.11 -19.39
CA GLN A 1074 30.11 -19.60 -20.46
C GLN A 1074 29.27 -19.11 -21.63
N GLU A 1075 29.43 -17.85 -22.01
CA GLU A 1075 29.03 -17.38 -23.34
C GLU A 1075 30.19 -17.57 -24.33
N THR A 1076 29.88 -18.07 -25.53
CA THR A 1076 30.79 -18.02 -26.67
C THR A 1076 30.41 -16.85 -27.57
N THR A 1077 31.39 -16.01 -27.90
CA THR A 1077 31.21 -14.82 -28.71
C THR A 1077 31.29 -15.12 -30.20
N SER A 1078 30.30 -14.67 -30.97
CA SER A 1078 30.51 -14.24 -32.36
C SER A 1078 29.55 -13.08 -32.65
N GLY A 1079 30.08 -11.98 -33.19
CA GLY A 1079 29.41 -10.69 -33.09
C GLY A 1079 28.65 -10.26 -34.35
N ARG A 1080 27.72 -9.31 -34.14
CA ARG A 1080 27.51 -8.23 -35.10
C ARG A 1080 27.01 -6.98 -34.38
N ALA A 1081 27.52 -5.83 -34.78
CA ALA A 1081 27.21 -4.57 -34.13
C ALA A 1081 25.79 -4.08 -34.46
N ALA A 1082 25.05 -3.69 -33.43
CA ALA A 1082 23.92 -2.78 -33.50
C ALA A 1082 23.89 -1.99 -32.19
N ALA A 1083 23.85 -0.65 -32.27
CA ALA A 1083 23.81 0.20 -31.09
C ALA A 1083 22.35 0.47 -30.67
N PRO A 1084 21.99 0.35 -29.38
CA PRO A 1084 20.79 0.96 -28.83
C PRO A 1084 21.13 2.23 -28.07
N HIS A 1085 20.57 3.36 -28.52
CA HIS A 1085 20.30 4.49 -27.64
C HIS A 1085 19.13 4.13 -26.73
N GLU A 1086 19.26 4.25 -25.41
CA GLU A 1086 18.07 4.38 -24.57
C GLU A 1086 18.29 5.15 -23.27
N VAL A 1087 17.19 5.70 -22.77
CA VAL A 1087 17.14 6.80 -21.79
C VAL A 1087 16.75 6.26 -20.42
N ALA A 1088 17.56 6.54 -19.39
CA ALA A 1088 17.23 6.17 -18.03
C ALA A 1088 16.11 7.06 -17.47
N ALA A 1089 14.91 6.51 -17.30
CA ALA A 1089 13.82 7.15 -16.57
C ALA A 1089 13.94 6.86 -15.06
N THR A 1090 13.90 7.90 -14.23
CA THR A 1090 13.94 7.80 -12.76
C THR A 1090 12.67 8.43 -12.18
N ASN A 1091 12.03 7.76 -11.22
CA ASN A 1091 10.67 8.09 -10.80
C ASN A 1091 10.63 8.87 -9.48
N LEU A 1092 10.40 10.19 -9.55
CA LEU A 1092 9.42 10.77 -8.63
C LEU A 1092 8.04 10.45 -9.19
N GLN A 1093 7.16 9.86 -8.40
CA GLN A 1093 5.73 10.01 -8.67
C GLN A 1093 5.28 11.36 -8.09
N LEU A 1094 5.30 12.41 -8.90
CA LEU A 1094 4.02 13.07 -9.10
C LEU A 1094 3.28 12.20 -10.13
N VAL A 1095 1.95 12.14 -10.07
CA VAL A 1095 1.22 11.99 -11.35
C VAL A 1095 1.71 13.15 -12.24
N MET A 1096 2.04 12.88 -13.51
CA MET A 1096 2.91 13.68 -14.39
C MET A 1096 4.42 13.41 -14.22
N HIS A 1097 4.98 12.36 -14.87
CA HIS A 1097 6.45 12.23 -15.03
C HIS A 1097 6.95 11.86 -16.43
N TYR A 1098 8.16 12.37 -16.67
CA TYR A 1098 8.75 12.75 -17.95
C TYR A 1098 9.52 11.62 -18.63
N GLY A 1099 9.43 11.53 -19.97
CA GLY A 1099 10.28 10.71 -20.83
C GLY A 1099 10.28 11.24 -22.27
N TYR A 1100 11.41 11.18 -22.97
CA TYR A 1100 11.59 11.78 -24.30
C TYR A 1100 12.16 10.77 -25.30
N ALA A 1101 11.52 10.64 -26.47
CA ALA A 1101 11.94 9.84 -27.62
C ALA A 1101 11.33 10.48 -28.92
N PRO A 1102 11.77 10.11 -30.14
CA PRO A 1102 12.67 10.96 -30.90
C PRO A 1102 12.01 11.71 -32.07
N GLY A 1103 12.65 12.79 -32.53
CA GLY A 1103 12.26 13.48 -33.77
C GLY A 1103 12.71 12.72 -35.01
N SER A 1104 11.84 12.66 -36.01
CA SER A 1104 12.03 11.97 -37.29
C SER A 1104 13.08 12.63 -38.19
N GLU A 1105 13.92 11.83 -38.84
CA GLU A 1105 14.70 12.26 -40.00
C GLU A 1105 13.80 12.53 -41.22
N GLY A 1106 14.15 13.56 -41.99
CA GLY A 1106 13.58 13.87 -43.31
C GLY A 1106 14.69 14.46 -44.18
N ALA A 1107 15.00 13.79 -45.29
CA ALA A 1107 16.25 13.99 -46.03
C ALA A 1107 16.24 15.17 -47.03
N THR A 1108 17.42 15.41 -47.63
CA THR A 1108 17.87 16.40 -48.66
C THR A 1108 18.80 17.48 -48.08
N GLY A 1109 19.95 17.83 -48.67
CA GLY A 1109 20.68 17.27 -49.81
C GLY A 1109 21.94 18.11 -50.13
N GLU A 1110 22.93 17.51 -50.81
CA GLU A 1110 24.00 18.18 -51.59
C GLU A 1110 25.12 19.04 -50.91
N THR A 1111 26.27 18.39 -50.70
CA THR A 1111 27.63 18.76 -51.21
C THR A 1111 28.49 19.95 -50.69
N THR A 1112 29.82 19.72 -50.82
CA THR A 1112 30.99 20.66 -50.89
C THR A 1112 31.81 21.03 -49.63
N GLN A 1113 32.82 20.18 -49.37
CA GLN A 1113 34.26 20.45 -49.14
C GLN A 1113 34.82 21.77 -48.54
N SER A 1114 35.84 21.60 -47.66
CA SER A 1114 37.01 22.49 -47.39
C SER A 1114 36.71 23.84 -46.71
N SER A 1115 37.60 24.65 -46.12
CA SER A 1115 38.98 24.56 -45.55
C SER A 1115 39.30 25.93 -44.87
N ALA A 1116 40.29 26.16 -44.00
CA ALA A 1116 41.07 25.36 -43.03
C ALA A 1116 41.88 26.35 -42.11
N GLU A 1117 42.49 25.87 -41.01
CA GLU A 1117 43.51 26.59 -40.18
C GLU A 1117 43.04 27.87 -39.42
N GLY A 1118 43.62 28.31 -38.29
CA GLY A 1118 44.64 27.72 -37.42
C GLY A 1118 45.26 28.77 -36.44
N ALA A 1119 45.69 28.33 -35.25
CA ALA A 1119 46.67 28.97 -34.33
C ALA A 1119 46.46 30.43 -33.81
N ALA A 1120 47.06 30.94 -32.72
CA ALA A 1120 47.56 30.39 -31.43
C ALA A 1120 48.07 31.57 -30.54
N SER A 1121 48.25 31.36 -29.21
CA SER A 1121 49.18 32.13 -28.32
C SER A 1121 48.88 33.63 -28.04
N ALA A 1122 49.27 34.31 -26.94
CA ALA A 1122 49.81 33.91 -25.61
C ALA A 1122 49.80 35.11 -24.60
N ILE A 1123 49.57 34.80 -23.31
CA ILE A 1123 50.25 35.27 -22.07
C ILE A 1123 50.62 36.78 -21.89
N TYR A 1124 50.09 37.47 -20.84
CA TYR A 1124 50.84 37.93 -19.63
C TYR A 1124 49.96 38.68 -18.58
N SER A 1125 50.54 39.00 -17.42
CA SER A 1125 49.90 39.13 -16.09
C SER A 1125 50.04 40.49 -15.38
N HIS A 1126 49.18 40.71 -14.36
CA HIS A 1126 49.33 41.43 -13.07
C HIS A 1126 48.07 42.31 -12.78
N ALA A 1127 47.34 42.15 -11.66
CA ALA A 1127 47.66 42.23 -10.22
C ALA A 1127 47.62 43.69 -9.67
N GLY A 1128 46.69 43.98 -8.75
CA GLY A 1128 46.60 45.26 -8.04
C GLY A 1128 45.20 45.62 -7.52
N ALA A 1129 44.96 45.41 -6.22
CA ALA A 1129 43.93 46.10 -5.42
C ALA A 1129 44.62 47.26 -4.63
N PRO A 1130 43.99 48.01 -3.70
CA PRO A 1130 42.58 48.09 -3.27
C PRO A 1130 42.04 49.54 -3.14
N ALA A 1131 40.78 49.73 -2.68
CA ALA A 1131 40.38 50.68 -1.60
C ALA A 1131 38.85 50.89 -1.51
N THR A 1132 38.33 50.90 -0.27
CA THR A 1132 37.03 51.49 0.15
C THR A 1132 37.33 52.81 0.90
N PRO A 1133 36.39 53.78 1.09
CA PRO A 1133 35.37 53.65 2.16
C PRO A 1133 34.03 54.43 1.97
N SER A 1134 32.99 53.99 2.72
CA SER A 1134 31.92 54.76 3.43
C SER A 1134 31.11 55.89 2.71
N HIS A 1135 29.91 56.36 3.13
CA HIS A 1135 29.17 56.35 4.41
C HIS A 1135 27.63 56.61 4.24
N LEU A 1136 26.83 56.09 5.18
CA LEU A 1136 25.66 56.70 5.88
C LEU A 1136 24.30 57.02 5.20
N HIS A 1137 23.28 56.34 5.77
CA HIS A 1137 22.07 56.89 6.47
C HIS A 1137 20.67 56.96 5.82
N HIS A 1138 19.70 56.36 6.56
CA HIS A 1138 18.30 56.80 6.82
C HIS A 1138 17.30 56.86 5.63
N MET A 1139 15.99 56.59 5.77
CA MET A 1139 15.13 55.92 6.78
C MET A 1139 13.75 55.64 6.13
N THR A 1140 12.85 54.93 6.84
CA THR A 1140 11.36 54.94 6.69
C THR A 1140 10.71 54.62 5.32
N TRP A 1141 10.13 53.41 5.21
CA TRP A 1141 8.67 53.12 5.11
C TRP A 1141 7.72 54.29 4.74
N PRO A 1142 6.68 54.06 3.91
CA PRO A 1142 5.69 52.97 4.08
C PRO A 1142 5.81 51.77 3.13
#